data_AF-A0A818GJE8-F1
#
_entry.id   AF-A0A818GJE8-F1
#
_cell.length_a   1.000
_cell.length_b   1.000
_cell.length_c   1.000
_cell.angle_alpha   90.00
_cell.angle_beta   90.00
_cell.angle_gamma   90.00
#
_symmetry.space_group_name_H-M   'P 1'
#
loop_
_entity.id
_entity.type
_entity.pdbx_description
1 polymer ?
#
loop_
_entity_poly.entity_id
_entity_poly.type
_entity_poly.pdbx_seq_one_letter_code
_entity_poly.pdbx_strand_id
1 'polypeptide(L)'
;MAENSTAFTIEIVRAVDQICSSLYTQMFQKVAKEQPQYLSNEQRTILVYYPNEITWYQGDKRQEIIERIRRTHLKWFNNWLGKQYTGLPPYLKWSSVMNDLMLHATNLFFRMDLDNLTTSNDTRHAFRQIINTIKRIIVNINKSNPIIIDPAAIPLVRGLLLILFYFTLDNELVIYLKSLQLVDLMNALILTSDNDDEIHLQAYRILAVIMTETDIKQLQNSNRITSVFINFIKDAIDGGVPYEARLHNSLRSLKVLTQHDQIREELIEQQGHSLFLRCALEDQFNSLKTKLPALQILLALAFNKDFATILKDNNIFMDHIRTLTSSSQQDLQLVATALIWKLEKEPETTIKLVQDQSSLISSLMVTKKQYDIMISYSHNDKELCHRILSFLEKDQLRVWIDSQLMHGATFDAMAKAIENSEFVLVCMSDAYKQSPFCEMEASYAVKCRCHIIPLLMTANYKADGWLGVLTSALIYIDFPKLGFDKAYQELKKQIGLFRMTNSNSTTVKQNQIHHNPNSLVDVAPKAIPSVENNKEPRPIVEYPHCIDMWTKDHVKSFLLDKELNILLPAFEGMNGRLLHKVYDMCQTSQQAMFSSLKEDVSRSQIITTLSLKDYLTFLEEIKVYVPYTTNDRLNPTSAICNLM
;
A
#
# COMPACT_ATOMS: atom_id res chain seq x y z
N MET A 1 3.34 -45.05 -26.11
CA MET A 1 3.47 -43.62 -25.75
C MET A 1 4.18 -42.79 -26.82
N ALA A 2 5.21 -43.31 -27.52
CA ALA A 2 5.86 -42.59 -28.63
C ALA A 2 4.92 -42.35 -29.85
N GLU A 3 4.12 -43.34 -30.27
CA GLU A 3 3.23 -43.20 -31.44
C GLU A 3 2.08 -42.20 -31.24
N ASN A 4 1.55 -42.04 -30.02
CA ASN A 4 0.52 -41.05 -29.71
C ASN A 4 1.08 -39.61 -29.68
N SER A 5 2.37 -39.44 -29.37
CA SER A 5 3.05 -38.14 -29.39
C SER A 5 3.27 -37.62 -30.82
N THR A 6 3.62 -38.52 -31.75
CA THR A 6 3.83 -38.17 -33.16
C THR A 6 2.52 -37.82 -33.88
N ALA A 7 1.45 -38.58 -33.63
CA ALA A 7 0.14 -38.31 -34.22
C ALA A 7 -0.44 -36.96 -33.77
N PHE A 8 -0.34 -36.65 -32.47
CA PHE A 8 -0.78 -35.37 -31.91
C PHE A 8 0.01 -34.18 -32.47
N THR A 9 1.32 -34.37 -32.70
CA THR A 9 2.17 -33.34 -33.33
C THR A 9 1.75 -33.09 -34.80
N ILE A 10 1.38 -34.12 -35.56
CA ILE A 10 0.91 -33.98 -36.95
C ILE A 10 -0.43 -33.24 -37.02
N GLU A 11 -1.35 -33.53 -36.10
CA GLU A 11 -2.65 -32.86 -36.05
C GLU A 11 -2.52 -31.37 -35.72
N ILE A 12 -1.66 -31.01 -34.76
CA ILE A 12 -1.36 -29.62 -34.42
C ILE A 12 -0.74 -28.89 -35.62
N VAL A 13 0.23 -29.49 -36.33
CA VAL A 13 0.82 -28.87 -37.52
C VAL A 13 -0.24 -28.60 -38.59
N ARG A 14 -1.11 -29.58 -38.87
CA ARG A 14 -2.22 -29.41 -39.83
C ARG A 14 -3.17 -28.29 -39.37
N ALA A 15 -3.52 -28.24 -38.09
CA ALA A 15 -4.37 -27.19 -37.55
C ALA A 15 -3.73 -25.80 -37.71
N VAL A 16 -2.43 -25.67 -37.45
CA VAL A 16 -1.67 -24.42 -37.62
C VAL A 16 -1.64 -23.99 -39.08
N ASP A 17 -1.44 -24.91 -40.02
CA ASP A 17 -1.47 -24.59 -41.46
C ASP A 17 -2.86 -24.13 -41.91
N GLN A 18 -3.93 -24.74 -41.39
CA GLN A 18 -5.30 -24.31 -41.66
C GLN A 18 -5.57 -22.91 -41.09
N ILE A 19 -5.15 -22.63 -39.86
CA ILE A 19 -5.30 -21.31 -39.24
C ILE A 19 -4.51 -20.25 -40.01
N CYS A 20 -3.25 -20.52 -40.36
CA CYS A 20 -2.39 -19.58 -41.07
C CYS A 20 -2.76 -19.38 -42.56
N SER A 21 -3.78 -20.09 -43.05
CA SER A 21 -4.26 -19.98 -44.42
C SER A 21 -5.17 -18.76 -44.62
N SER A 22 -5.38 -18.37 -45.88
CA SER A 22 -6.38 -17.36 -46.24
C SER A 22 -7.81 -17.81 -45.93
N LEU A 23 -8.07 -19.13 -45.88
CA LEU A 23 -9.38 -19.70 -45.59
C LEU A 23 -9.88 -19.28 -44.21
N TYR A 24 -9.05 -19.39 -43.18
CA TYR A 24 -9.40 -18.97 -41.81
C TYR A 24 -9.88 -17.51 -41.78
N THR A 25 -9.10 -16.63 -42.42
CA THR A 25 -9.40 -15.19 -42.47
C THR A 25 -10.72 -14.90 -43.21
N GLN A 26 -10.95 -15.57 -44.35
CA GLN A 26 -12.18 -15.41 -45.14
C GLN A 26 -13.40 -15.92 -44.37
N MET A 27 -13.29 -17.08 -43.72
CA MET A 27 -14.35 -17.66 -42.92
C MET A 27 -14.68 -16.80 -41.70
N PHE A 28 -13.66 -16.29 -40.99
CA PHE A 28 -13.84 -15.37 -39.89
C PHE A 28 -14.62 -14.12 -40.33
N GLN A 29 -14.20 -13.49 -41.44
CA GLN A 29 -14.86 -12.28 -41.94
C GLN A 29 -16.30 -12.55 -42.39
N LYS A 30 -16.57 -13.71 -42.99
CA LYS A 30 -17.91 -14.13 -43.39
C LYS A 30 -18.83 -14.28 -42.18
N VAL A 31 -18.40 -15.04 -41.17
CA VAL A 31 -19.16 -15.24 -39.92
C VAL A 31 -19.39 -13.91 -39.20
N ALA A 32 -18.36 -13.07 -39.10
CA ALA A 32 -18.46 -11.76 -38.48
C ALA A 32 -19.46 -10.83 -39.19
N LYS A 33 -19.58 -10.94 -40.53
CA LYS A 33 -20.54 -10.15 -41.31
C LYS A 33 -21.96 -10.72 -41.23
N GLU A 34 -22.10 -12.04 -41.30
CA GLU A 34 -23.40 -12.72 -41.37
C GLU A 34 -24.08 -12.90 -40.01
N GLN A 35 -23.31 -12.86 -38.90
CA GLN A 35 -23.80 -13.07 -37.53
C GLN A 35 -24.75 -14.27 -37.39
N PRO A 36 -24.37 -15.48 -37.88
CA PRO A 36 -25.26 -16.62 -37.86
C PRO A 36 -25.56 -17.08 -36.43
N GLN A 37 -26.70 -17.75 -36.23
CA GLN A 37 -27.05 -18.37 -34.96
C GLN A 37 -26.22 -19.62 -34.65
N TYR A 38 -25.77 -20.34 -35.69
CA TYR A 38 -24.98 -21.57 -35.57
C TYR A 38 -23.87 -21.62 -36.62
N LEU A 39 -22.76 -22.27 -36.27
CA LEU A 39 -21.68 -22.59 -37.19
C LEU A 39 -21.92 -23.96 -37.84
N SER A 40 -21.61 -24.07 -39.13
CA SER A 40 -21.44 -25.38 -39.77
C SER A 40 -20.30 -26.17 -39.12
N ASN A 41 -20.26 -27.49 -39.31
CA ASN A 41 -19.20 -28.34 -38.76
C ASN A 41 -17.80 -27.87 -39.19
N GLU A 42 -17.64 -27.50 -40.47
CA GLU A 42 -16.37 -26.98 -40.99
C GLU A 42 -15.98 -25.65 -40.33
N GLN A 43 -16.92 -24.71 -40.21
CA GLN A 43 -16.68 -23.43 -39.52
C GLN A 43 -16.33 -23.62 -38.06
N ARG A 44 -17.03 -24.51 -37.35
CA ARG A 44 -16.73 -24.82 -35.95
C ARG A 44 -15.34 -25.44 -35.81
N THR A 45 -14.96 -26.35 -36.68
CA THR A 45 -13.62 -26.96 -36.65
C THR A 45 -12.52 -25.90 -36.83
N ILE A 46 -12.64 -25.06 -37.86
CA ILE A 46 -11.59 -24.09 -38.21
C ILE A 46 -11.53 -22.90 -37.27
N LEU A 47 -12.68 -22.38 -36.82
CA LEU A 47 -12.76 -21.11 -36.07
C LEU A 47 -12.83 -21.28 -34.56
N VAL A 48 -13.16 -22.48 -34.06
CA VAL A 48 -13.36 -22.74 -32.62
C VAL A 48 -12.44 -23.86 -32.16
N TYR A 49 -12.56 -25.06 -32.74
CA TYR A 49 -11.81 -26.23 -32.29
C TYR A 49 -10.30 -26.05 -32.46
N TYR A 50 -9.80 -25.77 -33.68
CA TYR A 50 -8.36 -25.60 -33.89
C TYR A 50 -7.74 -24.45 -33.06
N PRO A 51 -8.35 -23.25 -32.99
CA PRO A 51 -7.86 -22.20 -32.10
C PRO A 51 -7.81 -22.63 -30.64
N ASN A 52 -8.81 -23.38 -30.16
CA ASN A 52 -8.82 -23.90 -28.79
C ASN A 52 -7.68 -24.90 -28.56
N GLU A 53 -7.56 -25.91 -29.41
CA GLU A 53 -6.50 -26.93 -29.31
C GLU A 53 -5.09 -26.30 -29.29
N ILE A 54 -4.84 -25.36 -30.21
CA ILE A 54 -3.53 -24.69 -30.27
C ILE A 54 -3.31 -23.77 -29.06
N THR A 55 -4.36 -23.08 -28.59
CA THR A 55 -4.26 -22.24 -27.37
C THR A 55 -3.74 -23.06 -26.19
N TRP A 56 -4.18 -24.30 -26.04
CA TRP A 56 -3.85 -25.17 -24.92
C TRP A 56 -2.68 -26.14 -25.18
N TYR A 57 -2.10 -26.15 -26.38
CA TYR A 57 -0.97 -27.00 -26.73
C TYR A 57 0.29 -26.69 -25.89
N GLN A 58 0.79 -27.65 -25.10
CA GLN A 58 1.96 -27.48 -24.22
C GLN A 58 3.27 -28.12 -24.73
N GLY A 59 3.39 -28.41 -26.03
CA GLY A 59 4.62 -29.03 -26.57
C GLY A 59 5.75 -28.05 -26.88
N ASP A 60 6.96 -28.57 -27.09
CA ASP A 60 8.21 -27.80 -27.24
C ASP A 60 8.17 -26.73 -28.35
N LYS A 61 7.35 -26.92 -29.39
CA LYS A 61 7.20 -25.98 -30.52
C LYS A 61 6.16 -24.88 -30.28
N ARG A 62 5.54 -24.80 -29.08
CA ARG A 62 4.47 -23.85 -28.79
C ARG A 62 4.85 -22.41 -29.16
N GLN A 63 6.02 -21.95 -28.74
CA GLN A 63 6.44 -20.58 -29.00
C GLN A 63 6.59 -20.28 -30.51
N GLU A 64 7.18 -21.20 -31.27
CA GLU A 64 7.32 -21.08 -32.72
C GLU A 64 5.95 -21.02 -33.41
N ILE A 65 5.03 -21.91 -33.01
CA ILE A 65 3.66 -21.97 -33.54
C ILE A 65 2.91 -20.66 -33.26
N ILE A 66 2.91 -20.20 -32.01
CA ILE A 66 2.19 -18.98 -31.61
C ILE A 66 2.79 -17.75 -32.32
N GLU A 67 4.11 -17.67 -32.46
CA GLU A 67 4.77 -16.59 -33.18
C GLU A 67 4.43 -16.60 -34.69
N ARG A 68 4.38 -17.77 -35.34
CA ARG A 68 3.93 -17.90 -36.73
C ARG A 68 2.50 -17.41 -36.92
N ILE A 69 1.60 -17.79 -36.02
CA ILE A 69 0.20 -17.36 -36.03
C ILE A 69 0.11 -15.84 -35.84
N ARG A 70 0.83 -15.29 -34.85
CA ARG A 70 0.86 -13.83 -34.58
C ARG A 70 1.35 -13.05 -35.79
N ARG A 71 2.47 -13.44 -36.41
CA ARG A 71 3.01 -12.80 -37.63
C ARG A 71 2.02 -12.83 -38.78
N THR A 72 1.24 -13.90 -38.89
CA THR A 72 0.23 -14.06 -39.95
C THR A 72 -0.99 -13.18 -39.71
N HIS A 73 -1.53 -13.15 -38.50
CA HIS A 73 -2.85 -12.59 -38.25
C HIS A 73 -2.88 -11.21 -37.61
N LEU A 74 -1.89 -10.77 -36.82
CA LEU A 74 -2.01 -9.54 -36.02
C LEU A 74 -2.27 -8.30 -36.87
N LYS A 75 -1.57 -8.14 -38.00
CA LYS A 75 -1.75 -7.01 -38.93
C LYS A 75 -3.15 -7.01 -39.54
N TRP A 76 -3.61 -8.18 -39.99
CA TRP A 76 -4.96 -8.34 -40.55
C TRP A 76 -6.03 -8.06 -39.50
N PHE A 77 -5.90 -8.66 -38.31
CA PHE A 77 -6.85 -8.52 -37.23
C PHE A 77 -6.97 -7.07 -36.77
N ASN A 78 -5.84 -6.35 -36.63
CA ASN A 78 -5.84 -4.92 -36.32
C ASN A 78 -6.60 -4.09 -37.36
N ASN A 79 -6.36 -4.37 -38.65
CA ASN A 79 -7.05 -3.69 -39.74
C ASN A 79 -8.56 -4.01 -39.76
N TRP A 80 -8.92 -5.27 -39.53
CA TRP A 80 -10.32 -5.69 -39.45
C TRP A 80 -11.02 -5.00 -38.26
N LEU A 81 -10.42 -5.05 -37.07
CA LEU A 81 -10.92 -4.43 -35.86
C LEU A 81 -11.15 -2.92 -36.06
N GLY A 82 -10.18 -2.22 -36.65
CA GLY A 82 -10.31 -0.78 -36.93
C GLY A 82 -11.37 -0.43 -37.98
N LYS A 83 -11.64 -1.32 -38.95
CA LYS A 83 -12.67 -1.10 -40.00
C LYS A 83 -14.08 -1.38 -39.52
N GLN A 84 -14.27 -2.41 -38.68
CA GLN A 84 -15.61 -2.76 -38.17
C GLN A 84 -16.15 -1.69 -37.22
N TYR A 85 -15.26 -0.99 -36.50
CA TYR A 85 -15.65 -0.03 -35.48
C TYR A 85 -15.08 1.34 -35.82
N THR A 86 -15.71 1.99 -36.79
CA THR A 86 -15.44 3.40 -37.15
C THR A 86 -15.89 4.38 -36.06
N GLY A 87 -16.48 3.89 -34.97
CA GLY A 87 -16.68 4.65 -33.74
C GLY A 87 -17.98 5.44 -33.68
N LEU A 88 -18.97 5.14 -34.52
CA LEU A 88 -20.27 5.79 -34.50
C LEU A 88 -21.41 4.75 -34.39
N PRO A 89 -22.43 4.99 -33.56
CA PRO A 89 -23.64 4.16 -33.48
C PRO A 89 -24.39 4.06 -34.83
N PRO A 90 -25.19 3.01 -35.06
CA PRO A 90 -25.47 1.90 -34.13
C PRO A 90 -24.34 0.85 -34.13
N TYR A 91 -23.98 0.36 -32.94
CA TYR A 91 -23.04 -0.75 -32.81
C TYR A 91 -23.71 -2.06 -33.24
N LEU A 92 -22.94 -2.94 -33.89
CA LEU A 92 -23.43 -4.25 -34.27
C LEU A 92 -23.63 -5.11 -33.01
N LYS A 93 -24.87 -5.56 -32.77
CA LYS A 93 -25.15 -6.53 -31.69
C LYS A 93 -24.55 -7.89 -32.04
N TRP A 94 -23.62 -8.37 -31.23
CA TRP A 94 -22.94 -9.65 -31.44
C TRP A 94 -23.87 -10.82 -31.12
N SER A 95 -23.87 -11.83 -31.99
CA SER A 95 -24.45 -13.15 -31.68
C SER A 95 -23.56 -13.91 -30.68
N SER A 96 -24.09 -14.95 -30.05
CA SER A 96 -23.29 -15.86 -29.21
C SER A 96 -22.11 -16.45 -29.99
N VAL A 97 -22.34 -16.81 -31.25
CA VAL A 97 -21.31 -17.30 -32.17
C VAL A 97 -20.18 -16.28 -32.35
N MET A 98 -20.51 -14.99 -32.47
CA MET A 98 -19.50 -13.95 -32.58
C MET A 98 -18.71 -13.76 -31.27
N ASN A 99 -19.39 -13.84 -30.12
CA ASN A 99 -18.73 -13.79 -28.82
C ASN A 99 -17.71 -14.93 -28.67
N ASP A 100 -18.11 -16.16 -28.99
CA ASP A 100 -17.24 -17.34 -28.94
C ASP A 100 -16.06 -17.20 -29.90
N LEU A 101 -16.33 -16.77 -31.14
CA LEU A 101 -15.31 -16.52 -32.14
C LEU A 101 -14.25 -15.52 -31.67
N MET A 102 -14.70 -14.42 -31.07
CA MET A 102 -13.82 -13.38 -30.53
C MET A 102 -13.02 -13.88 -29.33
N LEU A 103 -13.61 -14.70 -28.45
CA LEU A 103 -12.91 -15.32 -27.34
C LEU A 103 -11.78 -16.23 -27.83
N HIS A 104 -12.06 -17.12 -28.79
CA HIS A 104 -11.05 -18.02 -29.36
C HIS A 104 -9.93 -17.27 -30.09
N ALA A 105 -10.27 -16.27 -30.91
CA ALA A 105 -9.27 -15.43 -31.56
C ALA A 105 -8.43 -14.65 -30.53
N THR A 106 -9.07 -14.13 -29.48
CA THR A 106 -8.38 -13.39 -28.42
C THR A 106 -7.37 -14.27 -27.70
N ASN A 107 -7.79 -15.47 -27.31
CA ASN A 107 -6.95 -16.44 -26.64
C ASN A 107 -5.81 -16.93 -27.53
N LEU A 108 -6.05 -17.15 -28.82
CA LEU A 108 -5.02 -17.63 -29.73
C LEU A 108 -3.96 -16.56 -30.02
N PHE A 109 -4.37 -15.30 -30.24
CA PHE A 109 -3.46 -14.25 -30.71
C PHE A 109 -2.74 -13.54 -29.57
N PHE A 110 -3.44 -13.26 -28.46
CA PHE A 110 -2.96 -12.31 -27.45
C PHE A 110 -2.59 -12.92 -26.12
N ARG A 111 -2.99 -14.17 -25.86
CA ARG A 111 -2.78 -14.78 -24.55
C ARG A 111 -1.29 -14.95 -24.23
N MET A 112 -0.89 -14.42 -23.06
CA MET A 112 0.51 -14.36 -22.60
C MET A 112 0.77 -15.13 -21.29
N ASP A 113 -0.28 -15.57 -20.59
CA ASP A 113 -0.21 -16.24 -19.28
C ASP A 113 0.18 -17.74 -19.33
N LEU A 114 0.50 -18.25 -20.53
CA LEU A 114 0.93 -19.63 -20.80
C LEU A 114 2.40 -19.68 -21.25
N ASP A 115 3.25 -18.87 -20.60
CA ASP A 115 4.69 -18.74 -20.85
C ASP A 115 5.04 -18.42 -22.32
N ASN A 116 4.15 -17.69 -23.00
CA ASN A 116 4.30 -17.25 -24.38
C ASN A 116 5.11 -15.94 -24.43
N LEU A 117 6.43 -16.02 -24.47
CA LEU A 117 7.31 -14.85 -24.54
C LEU A 117 7.11 -14.09 -25.86
N THR A 118 7.07 -12.76 -25.80
CA THR A 118 7.11 -11.90 -26.99
C THR A 118 8.56 -11.78 -27.47
N THR A 119 9.01 -12.72 -28.29
CA THR A 119 10.42 -12.79 -28.74
C THR A 119 10.74 -11.87 -29.91
N SER A 120 9.74 -11.45 -30.68
CA SER A 120 9.89 -10.71 -31.93
C SER A 120 9.55 -9.22 -31.79
N ASN A 121 10.44 -8.36 -32.31
CA ASN A 121 10.20 -6.91 -32.41
C ASN A 121 9.01 -6.58 -33.32
N ASP A 122 8.77 -7.36 -34.38
CA ASP A 122 7.64 -7.14 -35.29
C ASP A 122 6.31 -7.40 -34.59
N THR A 123 6.24 -8.49 -33.83
CA THR A 123 5.06 -8.87 -33.03
C THR A 123 4.79 -7.82 -31.97
N ARG A 124 5.84 -7.34 -31.29
CA ARG A 124 5.73 -6.27 -30.29
C ARG A 124 5.26 -4.96 -30.91
N HIS A 125 5.74 -4.60 -32.10
CA HIS A 125 5.26 -3.44 -32.84
C HIS A 125 3.77 -3.60 -33.19
N ALA A 126 3.36 -4.77 -33.68
CA ALA A 126 1.95 -5.05 -33.99
C ALA A 126 1.06 -4.94 -32.75
N PHE A 127 1.50 -5.42 -31.58
CA PHE A 127 0.77 -5.22 -30.32
C PHE A 127 0.61 -3.75 -29.95
N ARG A 128 1.65 -2.92 -30.09
CA ARG A 128 1.53 -1.46 -29.87
C ARG A 128 0.49 -0.82 -30.79
N GLN A 129 0.45 -1.22 -32.07
CA GLN A 129 -0.58 -0.74 -33.01
C GLN A 129 -1.99 -1.17 -32.59
N ILE A 130 -2.15 -2.40 -32.10
CA ILE A 130 -3.43 -2.92 -31.60
C ILE A 130 -3.86 -2.17 -30.35
N ILE A 131 -2.95 -1.92 -29.40
CA ILE A 131 -3.23 -1.09 -28.21
C ILE A 131 -3.79 0.28 -28.62
N ASN A 132 -3.17 0.94 -29.61
CA ASN A 132 -3.65 2.23 -30.11
C ASN A 132 -5.03 2.14 -30.76
N THR A 133 -5.28 1.10 -31.56
CA THR A 133 -6.59 0.84 -32.16
C THR A 133 -7.65 0.63 -31.08
N ILE A 134 -7.35 -0.18 -30.07
CA ILE A 134 -8.26 -0.45 -28.94
C ILE A 134 -8.56 0.84 -28.18
N LYS A 135 -7.53 1.61 -27.79
CA LYS A 135 -7.70 2.90 -27.11
C LYS A 135 -8.64 3.81 -27.90
N ARG A 136 -8.43 3.95 -29.21
CA ARG A 136 -9.29 4.78 -30.09
C ARG A 136 -10.74 4.28 -30.12
N ILE A 137 -10.96 2.97 -30.24
CA ILE A 137 -12.32 2.40 -30.25
C ILE A 137 -13.03 2.68 -28.92
N ILE A 138 -12.37 2.41 -27.80
CA ILE A 138 -12.93 2.64 -26.46
C ILE A 138 -13.24 4.13 -26.23
N VAL A 139 -12.32 5.02 -26.60
CA VAL A 139 -12.56 6.48 -26.52
C VAL A 139 -13.77 6.90 -27.35
N ASN A 140 -13.94 6.34 -28.55
CA ASN A 140 -15.09 6.65 -29.40
C ASN A 140 -16.40 6.11 -28.83
N ILE A 141 -16.41 4.90 -28.25
CA ILE A 141 -17.58 4.34 -27.56
C ILE A 141 -17.99 5.25 -26.40
N ASN A 142 -17.04 5.61 -25.54
CA ASN A 142 -17.29 6.48 -24.40
C ASN A 142 -17.76 7.89 -24.81
N LYS A 143 -17.22 8.45 -25.91
CA LYS A 143 -17.68 9.75 -26.44
C LYS A 143 -19.08 9.71 -27.05
N SER A 144 -19.48 8.57 -27.62
CA SER A 144 -20.77 8.42 -28.29
C SER A 144 -21.92 8.34 -27.29
N ASN A 145 -21.69 7.75 -26.11
CA ASN A 145 -22.63 7.76 -25.01
C ASN A 145 -21.88 7.91 -23.67
N PRO A 146 -21.72 9.14 -23.16
CA PRO A 146 -20.90 9.42 -21.98
C PRO A 146 -21.58 9.03 -20.66
N ILE A 147 -22.81 8.53 -20.69
CA ILE A 147 -23.58 8.17 -19.49
C ILE A 147 -23.58 6.65 -19.31
N ILE A 148 -23.98 5.89 -20.34
CA ILE A 148 -24.06 4.44 -20.29
C ILE A 148 -23.52 3.86 -21.60
N ILE A 149 -22.66 2.85 -21.52
CA ILE A 149 -22.20 2.12 -22.70
C ILE A 149 -23.41 1.47 -23.37
N ASP A 150 -23.57 1.67 -24.68
CA ASP A 150 -24.62 1.00 -25.45
C ASP A 150 -24.53 -0.53 -25.23
N PRO A 151 -25.62 -1.21 -24.82
CA PRO A 151 -25.61 -2.65 -24.58
C PRO A 151 -25.07 -3.48 -25.76
N ALA A 152 -25.22 -3.01 -27.00
CA ALA A 152 -24.67 -3.66 -28.18
C ALA A 152 -23.12 -3.61 -28.24
N ALA A 153 -22.50 -2.64 -27.57
CA ALA A 153 -21.04 -2.48 -27.51
C ALA A 153 -20.39 -3.26 -26.34
N ILE A 154 -21.15 -3.69 -25.33
CA ILE A 154 -20.61 -4.38 -24.14
C ILE A 154 -19.72 -5.59 -24.49
N PRO A 155 -20.14 -6.53 -25.37
CA PRO A 155 -19.30 -7.70 -25.69
C PRO A 155 -17.96 -7.32 -26.33
N LEU A 156 -17.96 -6.28 -27.17
CA LEU A 156 -16.74 -5.73 -27.75
C LEU A 156 -15.84 -5.15 -26.66
N VAL A 157 -16.37 -4.30 -25.78
CA VAL A 157 -15.59 -3.67 -24.70
C VAL A 157 -14.96 -4.74 -23.81
N ARG A 158 -15.72 -5.76 -23.39
CA ARG A 158 -15.18 -6.90 -22.61
C ARG A 158 -14.01 -7.57 -23.33
N GLY A 159 -14.16 -7.91 -24.62
CA GLY A 159 -13.09 -8.53 -25.41
C GLY A 159 -11.86 -7.64 -25.57
N LEU A 160 -12.05 -6.35 -25.81
CA LEU A 160 -10.96 -5.38 -25.94
C LEU A 160 -10.18 -5.18 -24.63
N LEU A 161 -10.88 -5.12 -23.50
CA LEU A 161 -10.25 -5.02 -22.19
C LEU A 161 -9.50 -6.30 -21.83
N LEU A 162 -10.00 -7.48 -22.20
CA LEU A 162 -9.25 -8.73 -22.03
C LEU A 162 -7.94 -8.74 -22.82
N ILE A 163 -7.95 -8.24 -24.06
CA ILE A 163 -6.73 -8.08 -24.87
C ILE A 163 -5.74 -7.12 -24.18
N LEU A 164 -6.22 -5.95 -23.73
CA LEU A 164 -5.38 -5.00 -22.99
C LEU A 164 -4.81 -5.61 -21.70
N PHE A 165 -5.62 -6.37 -20.98
CA PHE A 165 -5.17 -7.09 -19.79
C PHE A 165 -4.03 -8.04 -20.12
N TYR A 166 -4.11 -8.84 -21.20
CA TYR A 166 -3.00 -9.73 -21.56
C TYR A 166 -1.69 -8.98 -21.81
N PHE A 167 -1.75 -7.79 -22.40
CA PHE A 167 -0.56 -6.96 -22.59
C PHE A 167 0.05 -6.44 -21.29
N THR A 168 -0.68 -6.45 -20.17
CA THR A 168 -0.12 -6.11 -18.85
C THR A 168 0.81 -7.18 -18.29
N LEU A 169 0.84 -8.37 -18.89
CA LEU A 169 1.71 -9.48 -18.50
C LEU A 169 3.11 -9.40 -19.12
N ASP A 170 3.33 -8.49 -20.08
CA ASP A 170 4.61 -8.25 -20.74
C ASP A 170 5.24 -6.93 -20.28
N ASN A 171 6.46 -6.98 -19.72
CA ASN A 171 7.11 -5.82 -19.11
C ASN A 171 7.32 -4.65 -20.08
N GLU A 172 7.65 -4.90 -21.35
CA GLU A 172 7.86 -3.83 -22.32
C GLU A 172 6.54 -3.19 -22.75
N LEU A 173 5.48 -3.99 -22.88
CA LEU A 173 4.15 -3.46 -23.19
C LEU A 173 3.56 -2.69 -22.01
N VAL A 174 3.84 -3.09 -20.77
CA VAL A 174 3.46 -2.32 -19.57
C VAL A 174 4.03 -0.90 -19.61
N ILE A 175 5.31 -0.74 -19.96
CA ILE A 175 5.95 0.58 -20.10
C ILE A 175 5.18 1.43 -21.13
N TYR A 176 4.81 0.82 -22.26
CA TYR A 176 4.02 1.51 -23.28
C TYR A 176 2.60 1.86 -22.80
N LEU A 177 1.89 0.94 -22.15
CA LEU A 177 0.55 1.17 -21.59
C LEU A 177 0.55 2.33 -20.58
N LYS A 178 1.57 2.41 -19.71
CA LYS A 178 1.74 3.51 -18.76
C LYS A 178 1.90 4.88 -19.46
N SER A 179 2.50 4.92 -20.65
CA SER A 179 2.62 6.15 -21.44
C SER A 179 1.32 6.65 -22.08
N LEU A 180 0.26 5.83 -22.11
CA LEU A 180 -0.95 6.10 -22.89
C LEU A 180 -2.07 6.78 -22.09
N GLN A 181 -1.84 7.23 -20.85
CA GLN A 181 -2.86 7.87 -19.99
C GLN A 181 -4.17 7.05 -19.94
N LEU A 182 -4.07 5.74 -19.75
CA LEU A 182 -5.23 4.84 -19.78
C LEU A 182 -6.08 4.90 -18.51
N VAL A 183 -5.58 5.51 -17.42
CA VAL A 183 -6.27 5.58 -16.13
C VAL A 183 -7.65 6.26 -16.26
N ASP A 184 -7.70 7.46 -16.84
CA ASP A 184 -8.96 8.20 -17.03
C ASP A 184 -9.94 7.44 -17.92
N LEU A 185 -9.43 6.73 -18.93
CA LEU A 185 -10.24 5.92 -19.83
C LEU A 185 -10.88 4.74 -19.09
N MET A 186 -10.12 4.03 -18.25
CA MET A 186 -10.64 2.93 -17.44
C MET A 186 -11.65 3.42 -16.41
N ASN A 187 -11.39 4.55 -15.74
CA ASN A 187 -12.32 5.15 -14.80
C ASN A 187 -13.64 5.53 -15.48
N ALA A 188 -13.59 6.11 -16.68
CA ALA A 188 -14.80 6.43 -17.44
C ALA A 188 -15.59 5.17 -17.84
N LEU A 189 -14.91 4.07 -18.20
CA LEU A 189 -15.59 2.79 -18.47
C LEU A 189 -16.26 2.22 -17.23
N ILE A 190 -15.58 2.22 -16.08
CA ILE A 190 -16.15 1.76 -14.82
C ILE A 190 -17.44 2.52 -14.50
N LEU A 191 -17.45 3.84 -14.68
CA LEU A 191 -18.64 4.67 -14.44
C LEU A 191 -19.78 4.42 -15.43
N THR A 192 -19.48 4.14 -16.69
CA THR A 192 -20.48 4.03 -17.78
C THR A 192 -20.94 2.61 -18.05
N SER A 193 -20.33 1.59 -17.45
CA SER A 193 -20.60 0.18 -17.77
C SER A 193 -21.75 -0.47 -16.98
N ASP A 194 -22.56 0.32 -16.26
CA ASP A 194 -23.72 -0.15 -15.49
C ASP A 194 -23.41 -1.36 -14.58
N ASN A 195 -22.27 -1.30 -13.90
CA ASN A 195 -21.76 -2.39 -13.04
C ASN A 195 -21.55 -3.73 -13.76
N ASP A 196 -21.13 -3.74 -15.02
CA ASP A 196 -20.71 -4.96 -15.70
C ASP A 196 -19.48 -5.60 -15.03
N ASP A 197 -19.65 -6.78 -14.43
CA ASP A 197 -18.59 -7.49 -13.68
C ASP A 197 -17.32 -7.72 -14.50
N GLU A 198 -17.45 -8.10 -15.77
CA GLU A 198 -16.31 -8.44 -16.63
C GLU A 198 -15.54 -7.16 -17.03
N ILE A 199 -16.25 -6.08 -17.38
CA ILE A 199 -15.62 -4.79 -17.66
C ILE A 199 -14.88 -4.29 -16.42
N HIS A 200 -15.53 -4.30 -15.25
CA HIS A 200 -14.93 -3.85 -14.00
C HIS A 200 -13.69 -4.68 -13.66
N LEU A 201 -13.78 -6.01 -13.75
CA LEU A 201 -12.66 -6.89 -13.44
C LEU A 201 -11.45 -6.58 -14.34
N GLN A 202 -11.65 -6.53 -15.66
CA GLN A 202 -10.53 -6.28 -16.57
C GLN A 202 -9.98 -4.87 -16.39
N ALA A 203 -10.83 -3.87 -16.17
CA ALA A 203 -10.41 -2.50 -15.89
C ALA A 203 -9.56 -2.43 -14.61
N TYR A 204 -10.00 -3.02 -13.50
CA TYR A 204 -9.23 -3.03 -12.25
C TYR A 204 -7.94 -3.83 -12.35
N ARG A 205 -7.90 -4.93 -13.11
CA ARG A 205 -6.66 -5.69 -13.36
C ARG A 205 -5.65 -4.90 -14.18
N ILE A 206 -6.11 -4.13 -15.17
CA ILE A 206 -5.26 -3.22 -15.95
C ILE A 206 -4.76 -2.09 -15.05
N LEU A 207 -5.66 -1.44 -14.33
CA LEU A 207 -5.39 -0.37 -13.38
C LEU A 207 -4.35 -0.78 -12.33
N ALA A 208 -4.48 -1.98 -11.75
CA ALA A 208 -3.51 -2.53 -10.80
C ALA A 208 -2.06 -2.60 -11.34
N VAL A 209 -1.87 -2.62 -12.67
CA VAL A 209 -0.53 -2.64 -13.28
C VAL A 209 -0.07 -1.26 -13.73
N ILE A 210 -0.99 -0.40 -14.20
CA ILE A 210 -0.64 0.90 -14.80
C ILE A 210 -0.66 2.07 -13.80
N MET A 211 -1.42 1.97 -12.72
CA MET A 211 -1.57 3.02 -11.72
C MET A 211 -0.31 3.17 -10.85
N THR A 212 -0.07 4.40 -10.39
CA THR A 212 0.87 4.68 -9.30
C THR A 212 0.24 4.35 -7.95
N GLU A 213 1.05 4.32 -6.88
CA GLU A 213 0.53 4.20 -5.52
C GLU A 213 -0.52 5.28 -5.20
N THR A 214 -0.24 6.53 -5.58
CA THR A 214 -1.14 7.66 -5.34
C THR A 214 -2.49 7.46 -6.03
N ASP A 215 -2.48 6.99 -7.29
CA ASP A 215 -3.71 6.74 -8.01
C ASP A 215 -4.51 5.61 -7.34
N ILE A 216 -3.84 4.51 -6.92
CA ILE A 216 -4.50 3.36 -6.30
C ILE A 216 -5.29 3.79 -5.06
N LYS A 217 -4.75 4.71 -4.26
CA LYS A 217 -5.44 5.24 -3.06
C LYS A 217 -6.63 6.14 -3.35
N GLN A 218 -6.69 6.70 -4.55
CA GLN A 218 -7.82 7.51 -4.99
C GLN A 218 -8.93 6.65 -5.60
N LEU A 219 -8.73 5.33 -5.75
CA LEU A 219 -9.78 4.42 -6.20
C LEU A 219 -10.99 4.52 -5.29
N GLN A 220 -12.13 4.81 -5.91
CA GLN A 220 -13.42 4.84 -5.23
C GLN A 220 -14.09 3.46 -5.27
N ASN A 221 -15.11 3.27 -4.45
CA ASN A 221 -15.95 2.06 -4.43
C ASN A 221 -15.18 0.77 -4.13
N SER A 222 -14.38 0.77 -3.05
CA SER A 222 -13.62 -0.40 -2.57
C SER A 222 -14.51 -1.64 -2.38
N ASN A 223 -15.76 -1.46 -1.93
CA ASN A 223 -16.77 -2.51 -1.85
C ASN A 223 -17.02 -3.22 -3.20
N ARG A 224 -17.19 -2.44 -4.27
CA ARG A 224 -17.43 -2.99 -5.62
C ARG A 224 -16.19 -3.68 -6.18
N ILE A 225 -15.01 -3.09 -5.99
CA ILE A 225 -13.72 -3.68 -6.41
C ILE A 225 -13.60 -5.08 -5.80
N THR A 226 -13.77 -5.18 -4.49
CA THR A 226 -13.65 -6.45 -3.77
C THR A 226 -14.70 -7.46 -4.18
N SER A 227 -15.98 -7.07 -4.31
CA SER A 227 -17.03 -7.98 -4.77
C SER A 227 -16.74 -8.59 -6.15
N VAL A 228 -16.26 -7.78 -7.10
CA VAL A 228 -15.92 -8.26 -8.46
C VAL A 228 -14.78 -9.29 -8.41
N PHE A 229 -13.71 -9.02 -7.65
CA PHE A 229 -12.61 -9.96 -7.49
C PHE A 229 -13.03 -11.23 -6.74
N ILE A 230 -13.82 -11.11 -5.67
CA ILE A 230 -14.32 -12.24 -4.88
C ILE A 230 -15.16 -13.16 -5.76
N ASN A 231 -16.13 -12.62 -6.50
CA ASN A 231 -16.99 -13.40 -7.39
C ASN A 231 -16.16 -14.15 -8.44
N PHE A 232 -15.25 -13.45 -9.12
CA PHE A 232 -14.42 -14.08 -10.14
C PHE A 232 -13.47 -15.15 -9.59
N ILE A 233 -12.83 -14.88 -8.45
CA ILE A 233 -11.91 -15.84 -7.82
C ILE A 233 -12.69 -17.06 -7.33
N LYS A 234 -13.88 -16.86 -6.75
CA LYS A 234 -14.78 -17.95 -6.35
C LYS A 234 -15.15 -18.81 -7.55
N ASP A 235 -15.58 -18.21 -8.66
CA ASP A 235 -15.89 -18.95 -9.89
C ASP A 235 -14.68 -19.69 -10.45
N ALA A 236 -13.47 -19.10 -10.36
CA ALA A 236 -12.24 -19.75 -10.80
C ALA A 236 -11.82 -20.93 -9.91
N ILE A 237 -12.22 -20.93 -8.64
CA ILE A 237 -11.97 -21.99 -7.67
C ILE A 237 -13.04 -23.10 -7.77
N ASP A 238 -14.32 -22.73 -7.88
CA ASP A 238 -15.46 -23.65 -7.83
C ASP A 238 -15.82 -24.23 -9.22
N GLY A 239 -15.43 -23.55 -10.31
CA GLY A 239 -15.81 -23.87 -11.69
C GLY A 239 -15.18 -25.11 -12.34
N GLY A 240 -14.54 -26.00 -11.57
CA GLY A 240 -13.89 -27.22 -12.07
C GLY A 240 -12.38 -27.17 -12.01
N VAL A 241 -11.67 -27.81 -12.95
CA VAL A 241 -10.19 -27.85 -12.94
C VAL A 241 -9.65 -26.42 -12.88
N PRO A 242 -8.92 -26.05 -11.81
CA PRO A 242 -8.42 -24.70 -11.64
C PRO A 242 -7.66 -24.24 -12.88
N TYR A 243 -8.18 -23.23 -13.56
CA TYR A 243 -7.38 -22.53 -14.56
C TYR A 243 -6.36 -21.68 -13.81
N GLU A 244 -5.26 -22.32 -13.41
CA GLU A 244 -4.19 -21.78 -12.58
C GLU A 244 -3.75 -20.38 -13.05
N ALA A 245 -3.61 -20.18 -14.35
CA ALA A 245 -3.23 -18.89 -14.93
C ALA A 245 -4.31 -17.80 -14.70
N ARG A 246 -5.60 -18.13 -14.82
CA ARG A 246 -6.72 -17.20 -14.59
C ARG A 246 -6.78 -16.78 -13.12
N LEU A 247 -6.64 -17.75 -12.22
CA LEU A 247 -6.61 -17.54 -10.78
C LEU A 247 -5.38 -16.73 -10.36
N HIS A 248 -4.19 -17.18 -10.74
CA HIS A 248 -2.91 -16.51 -10.47
C HIS A 248 -2.95 -15.03 -10.86
N ASN A 249 -3.37 -14.74 -12.09
CA ASN A 249 -3.38 -13.37 -12.59
C ASN A 249 -4.33 -12.46 -11.82
N SER A 250 -5.43 -13.00 -11.30
CA SER A 250 -6.39 -12.22 -10.52
C SER A 250 -5.91 -11.99 -9.10
N LEU A 251 -5.32 -13.01 -8.47
CA LEU A 251 -4.62 -12.87 -7.18
C LEU A 251 -3.46 -11.88 -7.28
N ARG A 252 -2.69 -11.90 -8.37
CA ARG A 252 -1.60 -10.96 -8.63
C ARG A 252 -2.11 -9.52 -8.67
N SER A 253 -3.14 -9.22 -9.45
CA SER A 253 -3.73 -7.87 -9.51
C SER A 253 -4.31 -7.45 -8.16
N LEU A 254 -5.06 -8.34 -7.50
CA LEU A 254 -5.67 -8.05 -6.21
C LEU A 254 -4.61 -7.75 -5.14
N LYS A 255 -3.51 -8.50 -5.11
CA LYS A 255 -2.38 -8.24 -4.20
C LYS A 255 -1.91 -6.79 -4.31
N VAL A 256 -1.75 -6.26 -5.52
CA VAL A 256 -1.33 -4.85 -5.71
C VAL A 256 -2.39 -3.89 -5.15
N LEU A 257 -3.67 -4.16 -5.41
CA LEU A 257 -4.78 -3.35 -4.91
C LEU A 257 -4.94 -3.38 -3.39
N THR A 258 -4.42 -4.42 -2.70
CA THR A 258 -4.42 -4.45 -1.23
C THR A 258 -3.56 -3.34 -0.61
N GLN A 259 -2.82 -2.53 -1.36
CA GLN A 259 -2.20 -1.30 -0.82
C GLN A 259 -3.22 -0.25 -0.38
N HIS A 260 -4.47 -0.36 -0.84
CA HIS A 260 -5.56 0.49 -0.40
C HIS A 260 -6.18 -0.07 0.88
N ASP A 261 -6.15 0.69 1.96
CA ASP A 261 -6.60 0.23 3.29
C ASP A 261 -8.07 -0.20 3.30
N GLN A 262 -8.99 0.60 2.74
CA GLN A 262 -10.40 0.22 2.58
C GLN A 262 -10.60 -1.08 1.77
N ILE A 263 -9.76 -1.38 0.78
CA ILE A 263 -9.85 -2.66 0.04
C ILE A 263 -9.48 -3.83 0.96
N ARG A 264 -8.50 -3.66 1.86
CA ARG A 264 -8.16 -4.69 2.87
C ARG A 264 -9.34 -4.95 3.80
N GLU A 265 -9.98 -3.88 4.29
CA GLU A 265 -11.14 -3.96 5.19
C GLU A 265 -12.32 -4.66 4.51
N GLU A 266 -12.69 -4.23 3.30
CA GLU A 266 -13.79 -4.81 2.53
C GLU A 266 -13.55 -6.30 2.17
N LEU A 267 -12.31 -6.71 1.90
CA LEU A 267 -11.98 -8.13 1.70
C LEU A 267 -12.22 -8.99 2.95
N ILE A 268 -12.04 -8.41 4.14
CA ILE A 268 -12.31 -9.08 5.41
C ILE A 268 -13.82 -9.13 5.63
N GLU A 269 -14.52 -8.00 5.52
CA GLU A 269 -15.96 -7.86 5.74
C GLU A 269 -16.79 -8.73 4.80
N GLN A 270 -16.42 -8.80 3.52
CA GLN A 270 -17.09 -9.64 2.51
C GLN A 270 -16.64 -11.11 2.53
N GLN A 271 -15.88 -11.53 3.55
CA GLN A 271 -15.37 -12.89 3.69
C GLN A 271 -14.49 -13.39 2.53
N GLY A 272 -13.89 -12.47 1.75
CA GLY A 272 -13.00 -12.80 0.64
C GLY A 272 -11.75 -13.56 1.08
N HIS A 273 -11.30 -13.34 2.32
CA HIS A 273 -10.18 -14.05 2.94
C HIS A 273 -10.33 -15.58 2.96
N SER A 274 -11.57 -16.10 3.01
CA SER A 274 -11.84 -17.54 2.94
C SER A 274 -11.34 -18.17 1.63
N LEU A 275 -11.42 -17.46 0.52
CA LEU A 275 -10.94 -17.92 -0.79
C LEU A 275 -9.42 -18.04 -0.81
N PHE A 276 -8.71 -17.10 -0.18
CA PHE A 276 -7.24 -17.13 -0.11
C PHE A 276 -6.75 -18.24 0.83
N LEU A 277 -7.49 -18.56 1.90
CA LEU A 277 -7.24 -19.73 2.74
C LEU A 277 -7.41 -21.03 1.94
N ARG A 278 -8.45 -21.15 1.11
CA ARG A 278 -8.62 -22.30 0.20
C ARG A 278 -7.44 -22.44 -0.76
N CYS A 279 -7.02 -21.35 -1.40
CA CYS A 279 -5.83 -21.33 -2.27
C CYS A 279 -4.54 -21.73 -1.53
N ALA A 280 -4.42 -21.42 -0.24
CA ALA A 280 -3.26 -21.80 0.57
C ALA A 280 -3.31 -23.26 1.03
N LEU A 281 -4.48 -23.78 1.38
CA LEU A 281 -4.63 -25.06 2.10
C LEU A 281 -4.99 -26.25 1.21
N GLU A 282 -5.77 -26.06 0.15
CA GLU A 282 -6.26 -27.17 -0.66
C GLU A 282 -5.17 -27.67 -1.64
N ASP A 283 -5.02 -28.99 -1.73
CA ASP A 283 -3.98 -29.64 -2.55
C ASP A 283 -4.08 -29.31 -4.04
N GLN A 284 -5.29 -29.05 -4.54
CA GLN A 284 -5.52 -28.67 -5.93
C GLN A 284 -4.89 -27.33 -6.33
N PHE A 285 -4.51 -26.49 -5.35
CA PHE A 285 -3.86 -25.20 -5.57
C PHE A 285 -2.37 -25.20 -5.19
N ASN A 286 -1.71 -26.36 -5.14
CA ASN A 286 -0.33 -26.48 -4.64
C ASN A 286 0.75 -25.74 -5.45
N SER A 287 0.40 -25.16 -6.60
CA SER A 287 1.36 -24.45 -7.43
C SER A 287 1.86 -23.16 -6.77
N LEU A 288 3.12 -22.82 -7.04
CA LEU A 288 3.71 -21.56 -6.57
C LEU A 288 2.93 -20.34 -7.08
N LYS A 289 2.46 -20.38 -8.34
CA LYS A 289 1.66 -19.31 -8.95
C LYS A 289 0.38 -19.04 -8.16
N THR A 290 -0.20 -20.02 -7.48
CA THR A 290 -1.43 -19.83 -6.71
C THR A 290 -1.16 -19.55 -5.24
N LYS A 291 -0.35 -20.38 -4.56
CA LYS A 291 -0.10 -20.28 -3.12
C LYS A 291 0.56 -18.98 -2.71
N LEU A 292 1.59 -18.55 -3.46
CA LEU A 292 2.38 -17.39 -3.09
C LEU A 292 1.55 -16.10 -3.02
N PRO A 293 0.82 -15.67 -4.07
CA PRO A 293 0.04 -14.44 -3.98
C PRO A 293 -1.11 -14.56 -2.97
N ALA A 294 -1.71 -15.76 -2.77
CA ALA A 294 -2.72 -15.96 -1.75
C ALA A 294 -2.18 -15.71 -0.33
N LEU A 295 -1.02 -16.30 0.00
CA LEU A 295 -0.35 -16.08 1.29
C LEU A 295 0.11 -14.62 1.46
N GLN A 296 0.55 -13.96 0.39
CA GLN A 296 0.91 -12.53 0.42
C GLN A 296 -0.30 -11.63 0.70
N ILE A 297 -1.47 -11.95 0.13
CA ILE A 297 -2.71 -11.24 0.44
C ILE A 297 -3.09 -11.48 1.91
N LEU A 298 -3.07 -12.73 2.39
CA LEU A 298 -3.35 -13.03 3.80
C LEU A 298 -2.42 -12.28 4.76
N LEU A 299 -1.13 -12.18 4.42
CA LEU A 299 -0.17 -11.38 5.18
C LEU A 299 -0.51 -9.89 5.17
N ALA A 300 -0.89 -9.33 4.03
CA ALA A 300 -1.32 -7.93 3.93
C ALA A 300 -2.60 -7.66 4.75
N LEU A 301 -3.54 -8.60 4.78
CA LEU A 301 -4.75 -8.51 5.60
C LEU A 301 -4.46 -8.65 7.10
N ALA A 302 -3.43 -9.42 7.49
CA ALA A 302 -3.02 -9.62 8.89
C ALA A 302 -2.47 -8.35 9.58
N PHE A 303 -2.37 -7.22 8.88
CA PHE A 303 -2.15 -5.92 9.53
C PHE A 303 -3.40 -5.42 10.27
N ASN A 304 -4.59 -5.90 9.93
CA ASN A 304 -5.78 -5.76 10.77
C ASN A 304 -5.67 -6.71 11.97
N LYS A 305 -5.77 -6.16 13.19
CA LYS A 305 -5.54 -6.93 14.44
C LYS A 305 -6.60 -8.01 14.66
N ASP A 306 -7.87 -7.70 14.41
CA ASP A 306 -8.97 -8.65 14.63
C ASP A 306 -8.84 -9.82 13.65
N PHE A 307 -8.52 -9.54 12.39
CA PHE A 307 -8.26 -10.57 11.39
C PHE A 307 -6.99 -11.39 11.69
N ALA A 308 -5.93 -10.75 12.22
CA ALA A 308 -4.74 -11.47 12.66
C ALA A 308 -5.07 -12.49 13.76
N THR A 309 -5.94 -12.15 14.71
CA THR A 309 -6.43 -13.09 15.73
C THR A 309 -7.20 -14.25 15.08
N ILE A 310 -8.10 -13.97 14.13
CA ILE A 310 -8.84 -15.01 13.39
C ILE A 310 -7.89 -15.98 12.67
N LEU A 311 -6.83 -15.47 12.03
CA LEU A 311 -5.83 -16.32 11.37
C LEU A 311 -5.02 -17.13 12.37
N LYS A 312 -4.63 -16.54 13.49
CA LYS A 312 -3.85 -17.19 14.55
C LYS A 312 -4.62 -18.35 15.18
N ASP A 313 -5.94 -18.19 15.36
CA ASP A 313 -6.80 -19.21 15.97
C ASP A 313 -7.15 -20.35 14.99
N ASN A 314 -6.81 -20.21 13.70
CA ASN A 314 -6.98 -21.27 12.71
C ASN A 314 -5.82 -22.27 12.74
N ASN A 315 -5.94 -23.31 13.56
CA ASN A 315 -4.90 -24.34 13.73
C ASN A 315 -4.46 -25.01 12.42
N ILE A 316 -5.39 -25.27 11.49
CA ILE A 316 -5.08 -25.90 10.19
C ILE A 316 -4.15 -24.98 9.39
N PHE A 317 -4.48 -23.69 9.35
CA PHE A 317 -3.65 -22.70 8.68
C PHE A 317 -2.29 -22.55 9.34
N MET A 318 -2.25 -22.44 10.67
CA MET A 318 -1.01 -22.31 11.43
C MET A 318 -0.08 -23.50 11.23
N ASP A 319 -0.60 -24.73 11.28
CA ASP A 319 0.20 -25.92 11.00
C ASP A 319 0.71 -25.93 9.56
N HIS A 320 -0.12 -25.54 8.59
CA HIS A 320 0.31 -25.44 7.20
C HIS A 320 1.48 -24.46 7.02
N ILE A 321 1.37 -23.22 7.52
CA ILE A 321 2.45 -22.25 7.37
C ILE A 321 3.71 -22.66 8.15
N ARG A 322 3.59 -23.39 9.28
CA ARG A 322 4.76 -23.98 9.96
C ARG A 322 5.49 -24.97 9.07
N THR A 323 4.79 -25.84 8.36
CA THR A 323 5.43 -26.75 7.39
C THR A 323 6.14 -25.99 6.28
N LEU A 324 5.55 -24.90 5.79
CA LEU A 324 6.13 -24.08 4.72
C LEU A 324 7.41 -23.34 5.14
N THR A 325 7.64 -23.09 6.44
CA THR A 325 8.92 -22.51 6.92
C THR A 325 10.14 -23.38 6.61
N SER A 326 9.93 -24.68 6.32
CA SER A 326 10.97 -25.63 5.91
C SER A 326 10.88 -25.99 4.41
N SER A 327 10.11 -25.23 3.63
CA SER A 327 9.95 -25.45 2.18
C SER A 327 11.26 -25.22 1.42
N SER A 328 11.49 -26.02 0.37
CA SER A 328 12.58 -25.77 -0.60
C SER A 328 12.29 -24.58 -1.53
N GLN A 329 11.03 -24.15 -1.61
CA GLN A 329 10.62 -22.97 -2.38
C GLN A 329 10.84 -21.72 -1.53
N GLN A 330 11.86 -20.93 -1.87
CA GLN A 330 12.31 -19.79 -1.06
C GLN A 330 11.21 -18.73 -0.86
N ASP A 331 10.43 -18.42 -1.91
CA ASP A 331 9.33 -17.45 -1.81
C ASP A 331 8.23 -17.90 -0.84
N LEU A 332 7.93 -19.21 -0.81
CA LEU A 332 6.94 -19.78 0.12
C LEU A 332 7.46 -19.82 1.55
N GLN A 333 8.73 -20.20 1.72
CA GLN A 333 9.41 -20.16 3.00
C GLN A 333 9.40 -18.74 3.58
N LEU A 334 9.68 -17.75 2.74
CA LEU A 334 9.70 -16.35 3.12
C LEU A 334 8.32 -15.87 3.60
N VAL A 335 7.27 -16.02 2.78
CA VAL A 335 5.93 -15.56 3.18
C VAL A 335 5.39 -16.31 4.41
N ALA A 336 5.70 -17.60 4.55
CA ALA A 336 5.30 -18.39 5.70
C ALA A 336 5.99 -17.94 6.98
N THR A 337 7.30 -17.65 6.92
CA THR A 337 8.05 -17.17 8.08
C THR A 337 7.57 -15.76 8.49
N ALA A 338 7.19 -14.93 7.51
CA ALA A 338 6.60 -13.61 7.77
C ALA A 338 5.25 -13.72 8.49
N LEU A 339 4.38 -14.63 8.04
CA LEU A 339 3.09 -14.90 8.67
C LEU A 339 3.26 -15.42 10.11
N ILE A 340 4.16 -16.39 10.33
CA ILE A 340 4.46 -16.87 11.69
C ILE A 340 4.94 -15.73 12.58
N TRP A 341 5.85 -14.89 12.06
CA TRP A 341 6.31 -13.74 12.83
C TRP A 341 5.16 -12.80 13.16
N LYS A 342 4.34 -12.43 12.16
CA LYS A 342 3.22 -11.52 12.31
C LYS A 342 2.15 -12.01 13.29
N LEU A 343 1.89 -13.32 13.33
CA LEU A 343 0.80 -13.92 14.11
C LEU A 343 1.23 -14.38 15.52
N GLU A 344 2.48 -14.83 15.69
CA GLU A 344 2.95 -15.43 16.95
C GLU A 344 4.08 -14.67 17.64
N LYS A 345 5.03 -14.13 16.86
CA LYS A 345 6.31 -13.63 17.41
C LYS A 345 6.43 -12.12 17.46
N GLU A 346 5.57 -11.39 16.74
CA GLU A 346 5.54 -9.94 16.78
C GLU A 346 5.27 -9.53 18.22
N PRO A 347 6.24 -8.92 18.92
CA PRO A 347 6.05 -8.61 20.33
C PRO A 347 4.91 -7.62 20.44
N GLU A 348 3.85 -8.04 21.12
CA GLU A 348 2.85 -7.12 21.61
C GLU A 348 3.60 -6.12 22.47
N THR A 349 3.53 -4.84 22.11
CA THR A 349 4.09 -3.76 22.92
C THR A 349 3.23 -3.66 24.18
N THR A 350 3.36 -4.63 25.07
CA THR A 350 2.96 -4.45 26.46
C THR A 350 3.94 -3.40 26.94
N ILE A 351 3.49 -2.15 27.02
CA ILE A 351 4.04 -1.23 27.99
C ILE A 351 3.74 -1.87 29.35
N LYS A 352 4.53 -2.88 29.73
CA LYS A 352 4.69 -3.17 31.13
C LYS A 352 5.40 -1.93 31.65
N LEU A 353 4.62 -1.05 32.27
CA LEU A 353 5.12 -0.23 33.37
C LEU A 353 5.65 -1.22 34.40
N VAL A 354 6.84 -1.77 34.13
CA VAL A 354 7.52 -2.64 35.07
C VAL A 354 7.92 -1.72 36.21
N GLN A 355 7.25 -1.88 37.35
CA GLN A 355 7.60 -1.31 38.64
C GLN A 355 8.91 -1.89 39.20
N ASP A 356 9.82 -2.40 38.36
CA ASP A 356 11.14 -2.85 38.77
C ASP A 356 12.19 -1.82 38.40
N GLN A 357 12.71 -1.17 39.44
CA GLN A 357 13.90 -0.33 39.43
C GLN A 357 15.16 -1.06 38.94
N SER A 358 15.12 -2.39 38.75
CA SER A 358 16.23 -3.18 38.20
C SER A 358 16.44 -2.98 36.69
N SER A 359 15.40 -2.59 35.94
CA SER A 359 15.49 -2.35 34.49
C SER A 359 16.21 -1.04 34.14
N LEU A 360 16.12 -0.02 35.00
CA LEU A 360 16.81 1.27 34.86
C LEU A 360 18.33 1.12 34.85
N ILE A 361 18.86 0.11 35.57
CA ILE A 361 20.30 -0.17 35.63
C ILE A 361 20.77 -0.88 34.34
N SER A 362 19.91 -1.70 33.70
CA SER A 362 20.24 -2.30 32.41
C SER A 362 20.24 -1.28 31.25
N SER A 363 19.38 -0.26 31.31
CA SER A 363 19.37 0.85 30.34
C SER A 363 20.55 1.82 30.49
N LEU A 364 21.30 1.76 31.59
CA LEU A 364 22.53 2.52 31.81
C LEU A 364 23.78 1.79 31.28
N MET A 365 23.67 0.49 30.93
CA MET A 365 24.70 -0.17 30.14
C MET A 365 24.42 0.14 28.67
N VAL A 366 25.20 1.06 28.08
CA VAL A 366 25.28 1.23 26.62
C VAL A 366 25.85 -0.07 26.06
N THR A 367 25.00 -1.06 25.81
CA THR A 367 25.38 -2.24 25.03
C THR A 367 25.67 -1.74 23.63
N LYS A 368 26.94 -1.77 23.22
CA LYS A 368 27.38 -1.40 21.88
C LYS A 368 26.52 -2.16 20.86
N LYS A 369 25.69 -1.44 20.11
CA LYS A 369 24.87 -2.01 19.03
C LYS A 369 25.77 -2.81 18.09
N GLN A 370 25.31 -3.98 17.66
CA GLN A 370 26.08 -4.87 16.79
C GLN A 370 26.32 -4.21 15.42
N TYR A 371 25.32 -3.48 14.94
CA TYR A 371 25.34 -2.75 13.70
C TYR A 371 25.17 -1.26 13.96
N ASP A 372 25.79 -0.46 13.11
CA ASP A 372 25.56 0.97 13.07
C ASP A 372 24.26 1.25 12.31
N ILE A 373 24.02 0.53 11.21
CA ILE A 373 22.90 0.80 10.31
C ILE A 373 22.27 -0.50 9.83
N MET A 374 20.94 -0.56 9.82
CA MET A 374 20.17 -1.52 9.01
C MET A 374 19.63 -0.82 7.76
N ILE A 375 19.72 -1.44 6.58
CA ILE A 375 19.06 -0.93 5.35
C ILE A 375 17.84 -1.80 5.04
N SER A 376 16.65 -1.21 5.14
CA SER A 376 15.38 -1.81 4.72
C SER A 376 15.01 -1.28 3.34
N TYR A 377 14.87 -2.16 2.34
CA TYR A 377 14.63 -1.78 0.94
C TYR A 377 13.86 -2.83 0.14
N SER A 378 13.27 -2.42 -0.98
CA SER A 378 12.67 -3.35 -1.97
C SER A 378 13.73 -3.87 -2.93
N HIS A 379 13.63 -5.13 -3.36
CA HIS A 379 14.55 -5.69 -4.36
C HIS A 379 14.60 -4.90 -5.68
N ASN A 380 13.54 -4.15 -6.00
CA ASN A 380 13.53 -3.27 -7.18
C ASN A 380 14.49 -2.08 -7.07
N ASP A 381 14.88 -1.70 -5.85
CA ASP A 381 15.79 -0.58 -5.56
C ASP A 381 17.23 -1.05 -5.26
N LYS A 382 17.54 -2.32 -5.56
CA LYS A 382 18.79 -3.00 -5.19
C LYS A 382 20.04 -2.22 -5.62
N GLU A 383 20.10 -1.72 -6.85
CA GLU A 383 21.29 -1.06 -7.38
C GLU A 383 21.71 0.15 -6.54
N LEU A 384 20.75 1.02 -6.19
CA LEU A 384 21.02 2.20 -5.39
C LEU A 384 21.35 1.83 -3.94
N CYS A 385 20.62 0.89 -3.34
CA CYS A 385 20.89 0.40 -1.98
C CYS A 385 22.27 -0.20 -1.82
N HIS A 386 22.71 -1.04 -2.77
CA HIS A 386 24.05 -1.62 -2.74
C HIS A 386 25.13 -0.55 -2.94
N ARG A 387 24.87 0.50 -3.72
CA ARG A 387 25.79 1.63 -3.82
C ARG A 387 25.91 2.39 -2.50
N ILE A 388 24.79 2.61 -1.80
CA ILE A 388 24.77 3.22 -0.45
C ILE A 388 25.57 2.34 0.53
N LEU A 389 25.30 1.03 0.55
CA LEU A 389 26.03 0.04 1.36
C LEU A 389 27.54 0.16 1.16
N SER A 390 28.02 0.10 -0.08
CA SER A 390 29.46 0.16 -0.37
C SER A 390 30.12 1.45 0.11
N PHE A 391 29.39 2.56 0.17
CA PHE A 391 29.92 3.82 0.69
C PHE A 391 29.92 3.84 2.22
N LEU A 392 28.86 3.34 2.87
CA LEU A 392 28.80 3.22 4.33
C LEU A 392 29.90 2.30 4.86
N GLU A 393 30.17 1.18 4.17
CA GLU A 393 31.27 0.27 4.51
C GLU A 393 32.66 0.91 4.34
N LYS A 394 32.85 1.72 3.28
CA LYS A 394 34.09 2.51 3.10
C LYS A 394 34.29 3.53 4.21
N ASP A 395 33.20 4.06 4.75
CA ASP A 395 33.20 4.92 5.95
C ASP A 395 33.32 4.13 7.26
N GLN A 396 33.64 2.83 7.20
CA GLN A 396 33.85 1.92 8.34
C GLN A 396 32.63 1.74 9.24
N LEU A 397 31.42 1.96 8.71
CA LEU A 397 30.17 1.67 9.40
C LEU A 397 29.80 0.19 9.22
N ARG A 398 29.37 -0.46 10.31
CA ARG A 398 28.88 -1.83 10.30
C ARG A 398 27.43 -1.81 9.84
N VAL A 399 27.21 -2.19 8.59
CA VAL A 399 25.87 -2.19 7.99
C VAL A 399 25.32 -3.60 7.96
N TRP A 400 24.08 -3.75 8.37
CA TRP A 400 23.26 -4.89 8.04
C TRP A 400 22.35 -4.51 6.87
N ILE A 401 22.37 -5.30 5.81
CA ILE A 401 21.43 -5.16 4.71
C ILE A 401 20.91 -6.54 4.40
N ASP A 402 19.61 -6.63 4.19
CA ASP A 402 19.04 -7.86 3.69
C ASP A 402 19.34 -8.00 2.20
N SER A 403 20.57 -8.40 1.88
CA SER A 403 20.93 -8.71 0.50
C SER A 403 20.24 -10.00 0.04
N GLN A 404 19.78 -10.85 0.96
CA GLN A 404 19.35 -12.22 0.71
C GLN A 404 18.47 -12.81 1.84
N LEU A 405 17.18 -12.45 1.90
CA LEU A 405 16.13 -13.31 2.50
C LEU A 405 16.16 -14.73 1.90
N MET A 406 16.84 -14.88 0.75
CA MET A 406 17.06 -16.10 -0.02
C MET A 406 18.25 -16.97 0.44
N HIS A 407 19.10 -16.54 1.39
CA HIS A 407 20.26 -17.34 1.87
C HIS A 407 20.28 -17.59 3.39
N GLY A 408 19.11 -17.54 4.05
CA GLY A 408 18.95 -18.05 5.41
C GLY A 408 18.90 -17.02 6.54
N ALA A 409 18.77 -15.72 6.24
CA ALA A 409 18.39 -14.74 7.25
C ALA A 409 16.88 -14.89 7.55
N THR A 410 16.55 -15.38 8.75
CA THR A 410 15.15 -15.53 9.19
C THR A 410 14.56 -14.18 9.62
N PHE A 411 13.23 -14.05 9.73
CA PHE A 411 12.61 -12.87 10.36
C PHE A 411 13.11 -12.64 11.80
N ASP A 412 13.58 -13.69 12.49
CA ASP A 412 14.25 -13.53 13.78
C ASP A 412 15.62 -12.83 13.63
N ALA A 413 16.35 -13.06 12.54
CA ALA A 413 17.59 -12.35 12.21
C ALA A 413 17.31 -10.91 11.81
N MET A 414 16.26 -10.65 11.01
CA MET A 414 15.77 -9.31 10.70
C MET A 414 15.38 -8.55 11.99
N ALA A 415 14.59 -9.16 12.88
CA ALA A 415 14.20 -8.56 14.15
C ALA A 415 15.42 -8.24 15.03
N LYS A 416 16.36 -9.18 15.16
CA LYS A 416 17.63 -8.94 15.84
C LYS A 416 18.45 -7.84 15.18
N ALA A 417 18.46 -7.73 13.85
CA ALA A 417 19.18 -6.67 13.15
C ALA A 417 18.55 -5.30 13.46
N ILE A 418 17.22 -5.19 13.43
CA ILE A 418 16.49 -3.97 13.82
C ILE A 418 16.80 -3.58 15.26
N GLU A 419 16.68 -4.52 16.20
CA GLU A 419 16.94 -4.29 17.63
C GLU A 419 18.40 -3.92 17.92
N ASN A 420 19.36 -4.49 17.16
CA ASN A 420 20.80 -4.30 17.35
C ASN A 420 21.44 -3.30 16.39
N SER A 421 20.64 -2.49 15.69
CA SER A 421 21.11 -1.36 14.88
C SER A 421 20.91 -0.03 15.60
N GLU A 422 21.80 0.92 15.35
CA GLU A 422 21.64 2.30 15.84
C GLU A 422 20.63 3.07 14.97
N PHE A 423 20.75 2.93 13.65
CA PHE A 423 19.85 3.51 12.66
C PHE A 423 19.18 2.46 11.78
N VAL A 424 17.99 2.77 11.27
CA VAL A 424 17.31 2.00 10.23
C VAL A 424 17.05 2.92 9.04
N LEU A 425 17.66 2.65 7.89
CA LEU A 425 17.36 3.37 6.65
C LEU A 425 16.11 2.74 6.03
N VAL A 426 15.07 3.55 5.84
CA VAL A 426 13.85 3.14 5.16
C VAL A 426 13.91 3.67 3.73
N CYS A 427 14.26 2.80 2.78
CA CYS A 427 14.43 3.14 1.37
C CYS A 427 13.09 3.14 0.64
N MET A 428 12.45 4.31 0.61
CA MET A 428 11.09 4.52 0.13
C MET A 428 11.00 4.56 -1.40
N SER A 429 10.09 3.76 -1.94
CA SER A 429 9.68 3.68 -3.34
C SER A 429 8.27 3.08 -3.43
N ASP A 430 7.61 3.15 -4.59
CA ASP A 430 6.35 2.42 -4.81
C ASP A 430 6.54 0.94 -4.48
N ALA A 431 7.63 0.33 -4.94
CA ALA A 431 7.92 -1.09 -4.73
C ALA A 431 8.17 -1.45 -3.26
N TYR A 432 8.71 -0.53 -2.47
CA TYR A 432 8.84 -0.68 -1.02
C TYR A 432 7.47 -0.71 -0.35
N LYS A 433 6.60 0.21 -0.72
CA LYS A 433 5.24 0.26 -0.18
C LYS A 433 4.45 -1.03 -0.44
N GLN A 434 4.53 -1.58 -1.65
CA GLN A 434 3.73 -2.76 -2.03
C GLN A 434 4.22 -4.05 -1.38
N SER A 435 5.38 -4.03 -0.73
CA SER A 435 5.98 -5.19 -0.11
C SER A 435 5.45 -5.34 1.32
N PRO A 436 4.65 -6.38 1.63
CA PRO A 436 4.22 -6.64 3.01
C PRO A 436 5.41 -6.94 3.94
N PHE A 437 6.53 -7.41 3.37
CA PHE A 437 7.78 -7.61 4.11
C PHE A 437 8.40 -6.28 4.54
N CYS A 438 8.44 -5.30 3.65
CA CYS A 438 8.93 -3.96 3.97
C CYS A 438 8.00 -3.24 4.96
N GLU A 439 6.67 -3.40 4.82
CA GLU A 439 5.68 -2.89 5.78
C GLU A 439 5.93 -3.47 7.18
N MET A 440 6.27 -4.76 7.26
CA MET A 440 6.60 -5.44 8.51
C MET A 440 7.93 -4.96 9.12
N GLU A 441 9.00 -4.87 8.34
CA GLU A 441 10.30 -4.33 8.77
C GLU A 441 10.18 -2.92 9.35
N ALA A 442 9.55 -2.02 8.59
CA ALA A 442 9.37 -0.63 8.98
C ALA A 442 8.48 -0.52 10.23
N SER A 443 7.35 -1.23 10.25
CA SER A 443 6.46 -1.26 11.42
C SER A 443 7.18 -1.78 12.67
N TYR A 444 8.05 -2.77 12.53
CA TYR A 444 8.84 -3.29 13.64
C TYR A 444 9.89 -2.30 14.12
N ALA A 445 10.61 -1.64 13.21
CA ALA A 445 11.57 -0.59 13.56
C ALA A 445 10.93 0.56 14.36
N VAL A 446 9.70 0.95 14.01
CA VAL A 446 8.92 1.93 14.79
C VAL A 446 8.60 1.40 16.18
N LYS A 447 8.13 0.16 16.30
CA LYS A 447 7.82 -0.47 17.60
C LYS A 447 9.05 -0.55 18.52
N CYS A 448 10.21 -0.86 17.94
CA CYS A 448 11.50 -0.87 18.64
C CYS A 448 12.05 0.54 18.94
N ARG A 449 11.37 1.60 18.49
CA ARG A 449 11.82 3.01 18.61
C ARG A 449 13.23 3.22 18.02
N CYS A 450 13.51 2.56 16.90
CA CYS A 450 14.78 2.74 16.19
C CYS A 450 14.88 4.15 15.59
N HIS A 451 16.10 4.63 15.35
CA HIS A 451 16.33 5.90 14.66
C HIS A 451 16.18 5.70 13.16
N ILE A 452 14.99 6.00 12.66
CA ILE A 452 14.65 5.83 11.25
C ILE A 452 15.13 7.03 10.44
N ILE A 453 15.86 6.77 9.37
CA ILE A 453 16.25 7.77 8.36
C ILE A 453 15.58 7.38 7.03
N PRO A 454 14.52 8.08 6.59
CA PRO A 454 13.87 7.78 5.32
C PRO A 454 14.71 8.26 4.13
N LEU A 455 14.85 7.42 3.10
CA LEU A 455 15.54 7.73 1.85
C LEU A 455 14.56 7.62 0.69
N LEU A 456 14.46 8.62 -0.19
CA LEU A 456 13.70 8.48 -1.44
C LEU A 456 14.58 7.83 -2.50
N MET A 457 14.08 6.75 -3.11
CA MET A 457 14.81 5.99 -4.13
C MET A 457 14.38 6.36 -5.55
N THR A 458 13.16 6.89 -5.70
CA THR A 458 12.55 7.24 -6.99
C THR A 458 12.18 8.72 -7.04
N ALA A 459 12.40 9.35 -8.20
CA ALA A 459 12.15 10.77 -8.38
C ALA A 459 10.65 11.08 -8.22
N ASN A 460 10.35 12.18 -7.51
CA ASN A 460 8.97 12.64 -7.24
C ASN A 460 8.11 11.67 -6.40
N TYR A 461 8.71 10.67 -5.74
CA TYR A 461 7.98 9.82 -4.82
C TYR A 461 7.55 10.59 -3.57
N LYS A 462 6.34 10.30 -3.09
CA LYS A 462 5.80 10.85 -1.84
C LYS A 462 5.19 9.71 -1.05
N ALA A 463 5.74 9.47 0.14
CA ALA A 463 5.20 8.47 1.05
C ALA A 463 3.83 8.90 1.62
N ASP A 464 2.90 7.96 1.68
CA ASP A 464 1.53 8.13 2.18
C ASP A 464 0.97 6.80 2.72
N GLY A 465 -0.29 6.77 3.19
CA GLY A 465 -0.88 5.63 3.92
C GLY A 465 0.01 5.18 5.10
N TRP A 466 0.13 3.87 5.35
CA TRP A 466 1.02 3.32 6.40
C TRP A 466 2.46 3.87 6.40
N LEU A 467 3.06 4.10 5.23
CA LEU A 467 4.45 4.53 5.10
C LEU A 467 4.59 6.02 5.35
N GLY A 468 3.63 6.82 4.87
CA GLY A 468 3.56 8.25 5.18
C GLY A 468 3.25 8.50 6.65
N VAL A 469 2.35 7.73 7.28
CA VAL A 469 2.13 7.81 8.74
C VAL A 469 3.44 7.54 9.48
N LEU A 470 4.15 6.50 9.08
CA LEU A 470 5.42 6.08 9.68
C LEU A 470 6.53 7.13 9.53
N THR A 471 6.64 7.77 8.37
CA THR A 471 7.74 8.71 8.05
C THR A 471 7.38 10.18 8.15
N SER A 472 6.11 10.52 8.45
CA SER A 472 5.57 11.89 8.42
C SER A 472 6.36 12.91 9.25
N ALA A 473 6.87 12.49 10.40
CA ALA A 473 7.64 13.33 11.33
C ALA A 473 9.16 13.29 11.09
N LEU A 474 9.62 12.59 10.05
CA LEU A 474 11.04 12.33 9.81
C LEU A 474 11.55 13.11 8.60
N ILE A 475 12.80 13.58 8.69
CA ILE A 475 13.47 14.27 7.57
C ILE A 475 13.99 13.23 6.60
N TYR A 476 13.46 13.20 5.38
CA TYR A 476 13.91 12.30 4.35
C TYR A 476 15.06 12.88 3.50
N ILE A 477 15.84 11.99 2.88
CA ILE A 477 16.92 12.36 1.95
C ILE A 477 16.54 11.92 0.54
N ASP A 478 16.53 12.87 -0.39
CA ASP A 478 16.12 12.66 -1.78
C ASP A 478 17.32 12.35 -2.68
N PHE A 479 17.64 11.06 -2.87
CA PHE A 479 18.76 10.64 -3.72
C PHE A 479 18.60 11.04 -5.19
N PRO A 480 17.42 10.81 -5.82
CA PRO A 480 17.18 11.24 -7.19
C PRO A 480 17.33 12.74 -7.42
N LYS A 481 16.82 13.57 -6.49
CA LYS A 481 16.88 15.04 -6.62
C LYS A 481 18.26 15.62 -6.35
N LEU A 482 18.96 15.11 -5.33
CA LEU A 482 20.26 15.65 -4.93
C LEU A 482 21.43 15.09 -5.76
N GLY A 483 21.24 13.92 -6.36
CA GLY A 483 22.33 13.11 -6.90
C GLY A 483 23.10 12.40 -5.78
N PHE A 484 23.73 11.28 -6.13
CA PHE A 484 24.27 10.33 -5.14
C PHE A 484 25.25 10.97 -4.14
N ASP A 485 26.25 11.72 -4.62
CA ASP A 485 27.31 12.21 -3.74
C ASP A 485 26.78 13.21 -2.71
N LYS A 486 25.90 14.13 -3.12
CA LYS A 486 25.29 15.11 -2.21
C LYS A 486 24.31 14.45 -1.23
N ALA A 487 23.46 13.56 -1.71
CA ALA A 487 22.53 12.81 -0.86
C ALA A 487 23.28 11.99 0.20
N TYR A 488 24.37 11.34 -0.20
CA TYR A 488 25.21 10.56 0.71
C TYR A 488 25.89 11.44 1.77
N GLN A 489 26.36 12.65 1.42
CA GLN A 489 26.87 13.59 2.43
C GLN A 489 25.79 14.03 3.42
N GLU A 490 24.55 14.27 2.98
CA GLU A 490 23.45 14.59 3.89
C GLU A 490 23.13 13.41 4.82
N LEU A 491 23.19 12.17 4.33
CA LEU A 491 23.03 10.97 5.15
C LEU A 491 24.09 10.90 6.26
N LYS A 492 25.37 11.10 5.91
CA LYS A 492 26.45 11.15 6.90
C LYS A 492 26.25 12.24 7.93
N LYS A 493 25.80 13.41 7.48
CA LYS A 493 25.52 14.55 8.37
C LYS A 493 24.42 14.22 9.36
N GLN A 494 23.30 13.62 8.93
CA GLN A 494 22.22 13.22 9.83
C GLN A 494 22.69 12.17 10.86
N ILE A 495 23.43 11.14 10.42
CA ILE A 495 24.03 10.14 11.31
C ILE A 495 24.96 10.81 12.34
N GLY A 496 25.81 11.72 11.90
CA GLY A 496 26.75 12.45 12.76
C GLY A 496 26.05 13.34 13.78
N LEU A 497 25.06 14.14 13.34
CA LEU A 497 24.29 15.02 14.21
C LEU A 497 23.62 14.24 15.35
N PHE A 498 23.00 13.11 15.03
CA PHE A 498 22.35 12.26 16.01
C PHE A 498 23.33 11.68 17.06
N ARG A 499 24.48 11.20 16.61
CA ARG A 499 25.55 10.68 17.49
C ARG A 499 26.11 11.77 18.41
N MET A 500 26.22 13.00 17.93
CA MET A 500 26.66 14.15 18.73
C MET A 500 25.64 14.55 19.80
N THR A 501 24.35 14.60 19.46
CA THR A 501 23.29 14.94 20.43
C THR A 501 23.20 13.94 21.58
N ASN A 502 23.47 12.66 21.34
CA ASN A 502 23.48 11.63 22.38
C ASN A 502 24.77 11.60 23.21
N SER A 503 25.90 12.02 22.65
CA SER A 503 27.18 12.05 23.38
C SER A 503 27.21 13.15 24.45
N ASN A 504 26.57 14.30 24.20
CA ASN A 504 26.52 15.43 25.14
C ASN A 504 25.59 15.21 26.35
N SER A 505 24.73 14.18 26.33
CA SER A 505 23.88 13.84 27.47
C SER A 505 24.61 13.01 28.54
N THR A 506 25.83 12.52 28.25
CA THR A 506 26.57 11.58 29.11
C THR A 506 27.79 12.23 29.81
N THR A 507 28.03 13.53 29.65
CA THR A 507 29.21 14.22 30.20
C THR A 507 28.85 15.34 31.19
N VAL A 508 28.26 15.00 32.34
CA VAL A 508 28.25 15.89 33.51
C VAL A 508 28.64 15.11 34.77
N LYS A 509 29.72 15.57 35.41
CA LYS A 509 30.36 15.17 36.67
C LYS A 509 31.36 14.01 36.67
N GLN A 510 32.55 14.29 36.14
CA GLN A 510 33.79 14.01 36.90
C GLN A 510 34.74 15.20 36.72
N ASN A 511 34.70 16.14 37.66
CA ASN A 511 35.86 17.00 37.90
C ASN A 511 36.26 16.86 39.36
N GLN A 512 37.50 16.41 39.52
CA GLN A 512 38.25 16.26 40.75
C GLN A 512 38.33 17.60 41.47
N ILE A 513 38.02 17.61 42.77
CA ILE A 513 38.36 18.73 43.66
C ILE A 513 39.60 18.30 44.46
N HIS A 514 40.69 19.02 44.23
CA HIS A 514 41.92 18.94 45.00
C HIS A 514 41.68 19.29 46.47
N HIS A 515 42.32 18.51 47.36
CA HIS A 515 42.45 18.79 48.78
C HIS A 515 43.21 20.10 49.04
N ASN A 516 42.69 20.94 49.95
CA ASN A 516 43.53 21.77 50.82
C ASN A 516 42.87 21.86 52.22
N PRO A 517 43.55 21.51 53.32
CA PRO A 517 43.00 21.56 54.67
C PRO A 517 43.41 22.85 55.37
N ASN A 518 42.44 23.62 55.88
CA ASN A 518 42.48 24.41 57.13
C ASN A 518 41.52 25.61 57.07
N SER A 519 40.41 25.52 57.81
CA SER A 519 40.02 26.48 58.86
C SER A 519 38.65 26.10 59.43
N LEU A 520 38.68 25.55 60.66
CA LEU A 520 37.60 25.62 61.65
C LEU A 520 37.48 27.10 62.06
N VAL A 521 36.36 27.70 62.48
CA VAL A 521 35.37 27.42 63.54
C VAL A 521 34.20 28.42 63.25
N ASP A 522 32.91 28.27 63.57
CA ASP A 522 32.36 28.14 64.93
C ASP A 522 30.81 27.94 64.97
N VAL A 523 30.41 27.12 65.95
CA VAL A 523 29.15 27.06 66.76
C VAL A 523 27.78 26.65 66.15
N ALA A 524 27.31 25.47 66.60
CA ALA A 524 25.93 24.94 66.61
C ALA A 524 25.19 25.30 67.93
N PRO A 525 24.02 24.74 68.36
CA PRO A 525 22.98 23.93 67.68
C PRO A 525 21.52 24.34 68.06
N LYS A 526 20.49 23.81 67.38
CA LYS A 526 19.41 23.02 68.03
C LYS A 526 18.32 22.47 67.10
N ALA A 527 18.06 21.17 67.34
CA ALA A 527 16.82 20.39 67.28
C ALA A 527 16.14 20.08 65.93
N ILE A 528 16.06 18.76 65.70
CA ILE A 528 15.32 18.00 64.68
C ILE A 528 13.86 17.82 65.16
N PRO A 529 12.86 17.78 64.26
CA PRO A 529 12.19 16.48 64.06
C PRO A 529 11.76 16.16 62.62
N SER A 530 11.82 14.86 62.32
CA SER A 530 10.95 14.05 61.44
C SER A 530 10.77 14.41 59.96
N VAL A 531 11.22 13.45 59.13
CA VAL A 531 10.99 13.35 57.69
C VAL A 531 9.55 12.92 57.42
N GLU A 532 8.79 13.78 56.74
CA GLU A 532 7.62 13.38 55.95
C GLU A 532 7.69 13.99 54.55
N ASN A 533 7.26 13.18 53.58
CA ASN A 533 7.22 13.35 52.14
C ASN A 533 7.00 14.79 51.64
N ASN A 534 7.81 15.26 50.68
CA ASN A 534 7.40 16.36 49.79
C ASN A 534 7.92 16.18 48.36
N LYS A 535 6.96 16.03 47.44
CA LYS A 535 7.09 16.40 46.02
C LYS A 535 7.34 17.91 45.96
N GLU A 536 8.34 18.36 45.20
CA GLU A 536 8.48 19.78 44.90
C GLU A 536 7.25 20.27 44.11
N PRO A 537 6.55 21.36 44.54
CA PRO A 537 5.41 21.90 43.82
C PRO A 537 5.86 22.75 42.62
N ARG A 538 5.13 22.67 41.50
CA ARG A 538 5.22 23.65 40.42
C ARG A 538 4.84 25.04 40.96
N PRO A 539 5.42 26.14 40.46
CA PRO A 539 5.08 27.49 40.91
C PRO A 539 3.59 27.76 40.67
N ILE A 540 2.89 28.23 41.71
CA ILE A 540 1.47 28.60 41.63
C ILE A 540 1.39 29.91 40.84
N VAL A 541 0.83 29.87 39.62
CA VAL A 541 0.50 31.07 38.85
C VAL A 541 -0.86 31.58 39.34
N GLU A 542 -0.90 32.72 40.05
CA GLU A 542 -2.16 33.36 40.42
C GLU A 542 -2.79 34.03 39.18
N TYR A 543 -3.91 33.50 38.71
CA TYR A 543 -4.68 34.09 37.61
C TYR A 543 -5.56 35.23 38.13
N PRO A 544 -5.60 36.39 37.46
CA PRO A 544 -6.64 37.39 37.73
C PRO A 544 -8.03 36.76 37.60
N HIS A 545 -8.95 37.07 38.53
CA HIS A 545 -10.26 36.40 38.59
C HIS A 545 -11.16 36.70 37.38
N CYS A 546 -10.95 37.84 36.73
CA CYS A 546 -11.62 38.22 35.48
C CYS A 546 -10.69 38.00 34.29
N ILE A 547 -11.18 37.27 33.29
CA ILE A 547 -10.46 36.96 32.06
C ILE A 547 -10.02 38.22 31.32
N ASP A 548 -10.77 39.33 31.38
CA ASP A 548 -10.41 40.58 30.68
C ASP A 548 -9.11 41.23 31.18
N MET A 549 -8.61 40.78 32.33
CA MET A 549 -7.34 41.22 32.94
C MET A 549 -6.16 40.30 32.58
N TRP A 550 -6.39 39.20 31.85
CA TRP A 550 -5.33 38.25 31.51
C TRP A 550 -4.40 38.80 30.44
N THR A 551 -3.09 38.69 30.71
CA THR A 551 -2.03 38.93 29.71
C THR A 551 -1.84 37.70 28.81
N LYS A 552 -1.01 37.83 27.77
CA LYS A 552 -0.68 36.71 26.87
C LYS A 552 -0.02 35.54 27.61
N ASP A 553 0.80 35.84 28.61
CA ASP A 553 1.45 34.81 29.43
C ASP A 553 0.44 34.08 30.32
N HIS A 554 -0.58 34.78 30.85
CA HIS A 554 -1.66 34.13 31.61
C HIS A 554 -2.47 33.17 30.72
N VAL A 555 -2.79 33.56 29.48
CA VAL A 555 -3.47 32.67 28.52
C VAL A 555 -2.63 31.42 28.23
N LYS A 556 -1.31 31.60 28.00
CA LYS A 556 -0.39 30.49 27.78
C LYS A 556 -0.30 29.56 28.99
N SER A 557 -0.11 30.11 30.19
CA SER A 557 -0.03 29.34 31.43
C SER A 557 -1.33 28.58 31.71
N PHE A 558 -2.50 29.20 31.48
CA PHE A 558 -3.79 28.53 31.65
C PHE A 558 -3.92 27.30 30.75
N LEU A 559 -3.56 27.41 29.46
CA LEU A 559 -3.64 26.28 28.53
C LEU A 559 -2.67 25.17 28.91
N LEU A 560 -1.49 25.50 29.44
CA LEU A 560 -0.53 24.52 29.95
C LEU A 560 -1.02 23.82 31.23
N ASP A 561 -1.58 24.59 32.17
CA ASP A 561 -2.07 24.10 33.47
C ASP A 561 -3.31 23.20 33.34
N LYS A 562 -4.15 23.45 32.33
CA LYS A 562 -5.34 22.66 32.03
C LYS A 562 -5.10 21.55 31.02
N GLU A 563 -3.84 21.28 30.66
CA GLU A 563 -3.44 20.26 29.68
C GLU A 563 -4.03 20.50 28.26
N LEU A 564 -4.41 21.74 27.94
CA LEU A 564 -4.98 22.19 26.66
C LEU A 564 -3.92 22.70 25.67
N ASN A 565 -2.73 22.09 25.70
CA ASN A 565 -1.55 22.50 24.90
C ASN A 565 -1.83 22.57 23.39
N ILE A 566 -2.78 21.75 22.92
CA ILE A 566 -3.22 21.68 21.54
C ILE A 566 -3.83 22.98 21.01
N LEU A 567 -4.36 23.84 21.89
CA LEU A 567 -4.96 25.12 21.54
C LEU A 567 -3.95 26.28 21.54
N LEU A 568 -2.71 26.05 22.02
CA LEU A 568 -1.66 27.08 22.04
C LEU A 568 -1.42 27.75 20.69
N PRO A 569 -1.40 27.04 19.55
CA PRO A 569 -1.18 27.67 18.25
C PRO A 569 -2.37 28.53 17.80
N ALA A 570 -3.60 28.10 18.10
CA ALA A 570 -4.80 28.86 17.75
C ALA A 570 -4.95 30.14 18.58
N PHE A 571 -4.42 30.15 19.81
CA PHE A 571 -4.47 31.30 20.72
C PHE A 571 -3.13 32.02 20.86
N GLU A 572 -2.19 31.78 19.94
CA GLU A 572 -0.87 32.39 19.98
C GLU A 572 -0.98 33.92 19.95
N GLY A 573 -0.44 34.57 20.99
CA GLY A 573 -0.44 36.02 21.12
C GLY A 573 -1.76 36.66 21.55
N MET A 574 -2.81 35.88 21.83
CA MET A 574 -4.07 36.40 22.38
C MET A 574 -3.93 36.80 23.85
N ASN A 575 -4.61 37.88 24.24
CA ASN A 575 -4.80 38.25 25.64
C ASN A 575 -6.23 37.90 26.08
N GLY A 576 -6.51 38.08 27.36
CA GLY A 576 -7.78 37.73 27.98
C GLY A 576 -9.03 38.28 27.32
N ARG A 577 -9.01 39.55 26.89
CA ARG A 577 -10.15 40.19 26.21
C ARG A 577 -10.47 39.57 24.85
N LEU A 578 -9.44 39.14 24.11
CA LEU A 578 -9.64 38.43 22.84
C LEU A 578 -10.16 37.02 23.10
N LEU A 579 -9.63 36.35 24.12
CA LEU A 579 -10.06 35.01 24.50
C LEU A 579 -11.51 34.98 25.01
N HIS A 580 -11.94 36.02 25.73
CA HIS A 580 -13.34 36.24 26.13
C HIS A 580 -14.27 36.37 24.92
N LYS A 581 -13.90 37.15 23.89
CA LYS A 581 -14.69 37.23 22.66
C LYS A 581 -14.77 35.90 21.91
N VAL A 582 -13.67 35.13 21.88
CA VAL A 582 -13.69 33.78 21.32
C VAL A 582 -14.66 32.89 22.09
N TYR A 583 -14.70 33.00 23.41
CA TYR A 583 -15.66 32.28 24.24
C TYR A 583 -17.12 32.64 23.91
N ASP A 584 -17.45 33.93 23.78
CA ASP A 584 -18.81 34.38 23.40
C ASP A 584 -19.24 33.86 22.01
N MET A 585 -18.30 33.86 21.05
CA MET A 585 -18.52 33.30 19.72
C MET A 585 -18.77 31.79 19.79
N CYS A 586 -18.02 31.08 20.64
CA CYS A 586 -18.24 29.66 20.90
C CYS A 586 -19.64 29.41 21.47
N GLN A 587 -20.15 30.24 22.39
CA GLN A 587 -21.51 30.09 22.92
C GLN A 587 -22.60 30.32 21.86
N THR A 588 -22.37 31.24 20.92
CA THR A 588 -23.36 31.59 19.89
C THR A 588 -23.41 30.57 18.74
N SER A 589 -22.28 29.96 18.38
CA SER A 589 -22.19 29.03 17.24
C SER A 589 -21.11 27.95 17.43
N GLN A 590 -21.35 27.03 18.37
CA GLN A 590 -20.42 25.98 18.80
C GLN A 590 -19.86 25.12 17.64
N GLN A 591 -20.70 24.68 16.70
CA GLN A 591 -20.26 23.80 15.61
C GLN A 591 -19.32 24.51 14.63
N ALA A 592 -19.64 25.75 14.24
CA ALA A 592 -18.79 26.52 13.33
C ALA A 592 -17.45 26.91 13.98
N MET A 593 -17.47 27.26 15.27
CA MET A 593 -16.26 27.61 16.01
C MET A 593 -15.35 26.39 16.23
N PHE A 594 -15.91 25.22 16.50
CA PHE A 594 -15.12 23.97 16.57
C PHE A 594 -14.41 23.69 15.25
N SER A 595 -15.11 23.80 14.11
CA SER A 595 -14.51 23.62 12.79
C SER A 595 -13.40 24.64 12.50
N SER A 596 -13.61 25.92 12.83
CA SER A 596 -12.62 26.99 12.62
C SER A 596 -11.37 26.79 13.48
N LEU A 597 -11.52 26.50 14.78
CA LEU A 597 -10.39 26.26 15.68
C LEU A 597 -9.63 24.98 15.30
N LYS A 598 -10.34 23.94 14.85
CA LYS A 598 -9.71 22.72 14.35
C LYS A 598 -8.87 22.99 13.10
N GLU A 599 -9.32 23.88 12.21
CA GLU A 599 -8.55 24.28 11.03
C GLU A 599 -7.30 25.09 11.43
N ASP A 600 -7.42 26.06 12.34
CA ASP A 600 -6.28 26.87 12.79
C ASP A 600 -5.24 26.05 13.57
N VAL A 601 -5.66 25.08 14.39
CA VAL A 601 -4.75 24.11 15.02
C VAL A 601 -4.10 23.20 13.97
N SER A 602 -4.82 22.80 12.92
CA SER A 602 -4.27 21.94 11.86
C SER A 602 -3.22 22.66 11.00
N ARG A 603 -3.27 24.00 10.92
CA ARG A 603 -2.28 24.81 10.19
C ARG A 603 -0.93 24.92 10.90
N SER A 604 -0.83 24.58 12.20
CA SER A 604 0.36 24.87 13.02
C SER A 604 1.39 23.75 13.12
N GLN A 605 1.40 22.76 12.21
CA GLN A 605 2.40 21.66 12.15
C GLN A 605 2.49 20.74 13.40
N ILE A 606 1.58 20.83 14.36
CA ILE A 606 1.48 19.88 15.49
C ILE A 606 0.54 18.74 15.10
N ILE A 607 0.98 17.49 15.27
CA ILE A 607 0.32 16.25 14.79
C ILE A 607 -0.86 15.83 15.69
N THR A 608 -1.60 16.78 16.25
CA THR A 608 -2.82 16.50 17.02
C THR A 608 -3.95 17.37 16.51
N THR A 609 -5.03 16.75 16.02
CA THR A 609 -6.24 17.47 15.63
C THR A 609 -7.06 17.79 16.88
N LEU A 610 -7.56 19.02 17.00
CA LEU A 610 -8.45 19.40 18.10
C LEU A 610 -9.62 18.41 18.21
N SER A 611 -9.69 17.67 19.32
CA SER A 611 -10.79 16.74 19.57
C SER A 611 -11.99 17.48 20.19
N LEU A 612 -13.19 16.90 20.06
CA LEU A 612 -14.38 17.46 20.70
C LEU A 612 -14.22 17.53 22.23
N LYS A 613 -13.51 16.57 22.82
CA LYS A 613 -13.22 16.53 24.27
C LYS A 613 -12.39 17.74 24.69
N ASP A 614 -11.33 18.06 23.97
CA ASP A 614 -10.45 19.19 24.29
C ASP A 614 -11.19 20.52 24.13
N TYR A 615 -12.01 20.64 23.08
CA TYR A 615 -12.83 21.83 22.83
C TYR A 615 -13.87 22.06 23.95
N LEU A 616 -14.58 21.02 24.38
CA LEU A 616 -15.55 21.14 25.47
C LEU A 616 -14.86 21.39 26.83
N THR A 617 -13.71 20.77 27.07
CA THR A 617 -12.90 21.00 28.28
C THR A 617 -12.45 22.45 28.35
N PHE A 618 -12.02 23.03 27.23
CA PHE A 618 -11.69 24.47 27.16
C PHE A 618 -12.87 25.36 27.56
N LEU A 619 -14.09 25.09 27.05
CA LEU A 619 -15.26 25.91 27.35
C LEU A 619 -15.70 25.84 28.81
N GLU A 620 -15.58 24.68 29.46
CA GLU A 620 -15.91 24.54 30.88
C GLU A 620 -14.86 25.21 31.79
N GLU A 621 -13.58 25.02 31.50
CA GLU A 621 -12.49 25.56 32.31
C GLU A 621 -12.39 27.09 32.22
N ILE A 622 -12.68 27.66 31.06
CA ILE A 622 -12.60 29.11 30.87
C ILE A 622 -13.81 29.86 31.45
N LYS A 623 -14.99 29.20 31.50
CA LYS A 623 -16.25 29.79 31.99
C LYS A 623 -16.15 30.40 33.38
N VAL A 624 -15.31 29.84 34.24
CA VAL A 624 -15.10 30.30 35.63
C VAL A 624 -14.54 31.72 35.70
N TYR A 625 -13.85 32.17 34.64
CA TYR A 625 -13.16 33.46 34.58
C TYR A 625 -13.91 34.50 33.73
N VAL A 626 -15.00 34.10 33.06
CA VAL A 626 -15.79 34.99 32.21
C VAL A 626 -16.86 35.71 33.04
N PRO A 627 -16.92 37.05 33.03
CA PRO A 627 -17.94 37.78 33.76
C PRO A 627 -19.33 37.53 33.16
N TYR A 628 -20.31 37.16 34.00
CA TYR A 628 -21.68 36.87 33.56
C TYR A 628 -22.33 38.11 32.92
N THR A 629 -22.81 37.96 31.68
CA THR A 629 -23.77 38.90 31.10
C THR A 629 -25.14 38.67 31.75
N THR A 630 -25.89 39.75 31.97
CA THR A 630 -27.03 39.91 32.90
C THR A 630 -28.29 39.07 32.63
N ASN A 631 -28.23 37.93 31.93
CA ASN A 631 -29.41 37.12 31.60
C ASN A 631 -29.56 35.77 32.32
N ASP A 632 -28.57 35.27 33.06
CA ASP A 632 -28.70 34.02 33.81
C ASP A 632 -28.82 34.26 35.31
N ARG A 633 -30.05 34.47 35.78
CA ARG A 633 -30.38 34.35 37.20
C ARG A 633 -30.48 32.86 37.55
N LEU A 634 -29.51 32.35 38.30
CA LEU A 634 -29.63 31.35 39.38
C LEU A 634 -28.28 30.62 39.60
N ASN A 635 -27.35 31.19 40.37
CA ASN A 635 -26.44 30.42 41.23
C ASN A 635 -25.74 31.31 42.29
N PRO A 636 -25.55 30.88 43.55
CA PRO A 636 -25.21 31.77 44.68
C PRO A 636 -23.73 32.18 44.81
N THR A 637 -22.86 31.78 43.89
CA THR A 637 -21.42 32.12 43.93
C THR A 637 -21.09 33.49 43.30
N SER A 638 -22.10 34.25 42.87
CA SER A 638 -21.98 35.46 42.04
C SER A 638 -21.56 36.76 42.76
N ALA A 639 -21.02 36.72 43.98
CA ALA A 639 -20.78 37.94 44.75
C ALA A 639 -19.36 38.53 44.62
N ILE A 640 -18.39 37.81 44.03
CA ILE A 640 -16.97 38.18 44.15
C ILE A 640 -16.42 38.94 42.92
N CYS A 641 -16.93 38.69 41.70
CA CYS A 641 -16.43 39.37 40.49
C CYS A 641 -16.95 40.80 40.27
N ASN A 642 -18.03 41.22 40.94
CA ASN A 642 -18.65 42.54 40.71
C ASN A 642 -18.28 43.60 41.77
N LEU A 643 -17.31 43.34 42.66
CA LEU A 643 -16.99 44.20 43.81
C LEU A 643 -15.50 44.60 43.96
N MET A 644 -14.66 44.37 42.94
CA MET A 644 -13.31 44.94 42.82
C MET A 644 -13.07 45.34 41.37
#